data_AF-A0A7W1JY14-F1
#
_entry.id   AF-A0A7W1JY14-F1
#
_cell.length_a   1.000
_cell.length_b   1.000
_cell.length_c   1.000
_cell.angle_alpha   90.00
_cell.angle_beta   90.00
_cell.angle_gamma   90.00
#
_symmetry.space_group_name_H-M   'P 1'
#
loop_
_entity.id
_entity.type
_entity.pdbx_description
1 polymer ?
#
loop_
_entity_poly.entity_id
_entity_poly.type
_entity_poly.pdbx_seq_one_letter_code
_entity_poly.pdbx_strand_id
1 'polypeptide(L)'
;MSVGAASPDEFYDAYTFDVEPRSLWVRAFHRFFRHRLAVASLVILGFIFAVGLLAKQLAPYPYQHLSIDALSSPPSWSHPFGTNQVGDDYFSDVLHGLGTEVRIVLFVAFFGTTIGTLIGALSGYFGGLLDNVLMRLTDVLLTMPPLVTLLVAATYLHANTLFRVALLLAGLLWMPVARQVRATCLSIREREYVEAALAAGASDVRIIARHVLPNTIGTLAVAATVMTVSAVILETTIAFLLGAGISGYVTSHTERRLPSLGDVMASASQEGLYNWWGIVFPGLAIVFLIVPIYFIGDGIRDALDPAGRLKGAPRRARRRRRTLTRFAARLLRAVPRPTFPELRFAERAARIPLPRVRFEFPLIERAVSGIRRRRLGRHRFLTEALAILFVTAAAAGAIYVFGVSDVHSPWRVAGMQVQNVSRARGAQTEVTVALAPAHPHLLFAASNDSLERTVRVYGSTDSGRTWSSGVGPSLGLDDCARGEPASAIARDGREYVALVVNPFCTDESASPYLVVASRSNVRGRWRVTPVVTPRVNDSFDAKPALVAAPDGRMYVVWSRLLRPTYVATVVSSTSNGGRTWSKPRVVSRELKLPKLASATVDAHGTLYVAGVDTRLGVWVARSADAGRHFVLRKVGPLRLESWNDPTTCAIAQKYPTPNEATRCLGPNPTVVTARQRVYVTYSTVEPNGRYGVRISAFDTNLRPLYAGRVGPLKRGAADQFWPVSAVDPSSATLWVCYYDTTGDPSRKQAWFVCAISSNGRRWTTPVRAANESARASVLWEDARIYGFGDVIGYGSYPGLVVGDGVAHPMWIDTRGLQGRQQEVMTANLSAKAIGS
;
A
#
# COMPACT_ATOMS: atom_id res chain seq x y z
N MET A 1 95.94 9.00 22.05
CA MET A 1 94.96 8.07 21.46
C MET A 1 94.12 8.83 20.46
N SER A 2 94.62 8.94 19.22
CA SER A 2 93.92 9.54 18.09
C SER A 2 92.92 8.52 17.53
N VAL A 3 91.63 8.84 17.62
CA VAL A 3 90.57 8.09 16.96
C VAL A 3 90.61 8.51 15.49
N GLY A 4 90.92 7.56 14.61
CA GLY A 4 90.93 7.76 13.16
C GLY A 4 89.56 8.18 12.66
N ALA A 5 89.56 9.21 11.81
CA ALA A 5 88.38 9.68 11.11
C ALA A 5 87.99 8.67 10.01
N ALA A 6 86.76 8.17 10.07
CA ALA A 6 86.16 7.41 8.98
C ALA A 6 85.98 8.31 7.76
N SER A 7 86.32 7.81 6.58
CA SER A 7 86.20 8.54 5.31
C SER A 7 84.72 8.81 4.96
N PRO A 8 84.40 9.93 4.27
CA PRO A 8 83.03 10.32 3.95
C PRO A 8 82.23 9.26 3.17
N ASP A 9 82.90 8.44 2.37
CA ASP A 9 82.27 7.45 1.50
C ASP A 9 81.64 6.29 2.29
N GLU A 10 82.24 5.91 3.42
CA GLU A 10 81.73 4.88 4.33
C GLU A 10 80.43 5.32 5.03
N PHE A 11 80.20 6.64 5.14
CA PHE A 11 78.98 7.21 5.72
C PHE A 11 77.81 7.23 4.71
N TYR A 12 78.10 7.34 3.41
CA TYR A 12 77.07 7.33 2.36
C TYR A 12 76.55 5.92 2.04
N ASP A 13 77.40 4.90 2.07
CA ASP A 13 76.98 3.51 1.84
C ASP A 13 76.15 2.91 2.99
N ALA A 14 76.24 3.46 4.20
CA ALA A 14 75.42 3.02 5.34
C ALA A 14 73.94 3.46 5.25
N TYR A 15 73.59 4.35 4.31
CA TYR A 15 72.24 4.92 4.16
C TYR A 15 71.57 4.64 2.81
N THR A 16 72.14 3.80 1.96
CA THR A 16 71.46 3.28 0.77
C THR A 16 70.46 2.21 1.19
N PHE A 17 69.24 2.63 1.53
CA PHE A 17 68.13 1.71 1.59
C PHE A 17 67.83 1.21 0.17
N ASP A 18 68.26 -0.01 -0.14
CA ASP A 18 67.72 -0.80 -1.25
C ASP A 18 66.23 -1.09 -0.99
N VAL A 19 65.39 -0.08 -1.26
CA VAL A 19 63.96 -0.26 -1.38
C VAL A 19 63.72 -0.55 -2.85
N GLU A 20 63.68 -1.82 -3.24
CA GLU A 20 63.04 -2.22 -4.48
C GLU A 20 61.72 -1.44 -4.60
N PRO A 21 61.55 -0.58 -5.62
CA PRO A 21 60.37 0.24 -5.76
C PRO A 21 59.19 -0.64 -6.19
N ARG A 22 58.66 -1.43 -5.25
CA ARG A 22 57.40 -2.14 -5.47
C ARG A 22 56.33 -1.11 -5.74
N SER A 23 55.71 -1.21 -6.92
CA SER A 23 54.56 -0.41 -7.36
C SER A 23 53.58 -0.18 -6.21
N LEU A 24 53.11 1.07 -6.07
CA LEU A 24 52.17 1.50 -5.04
C LEU A 24 50.90 0.62 -5.06
N TRP A 25 50.51 0.16 -6.25
CA TRP A 25 49.40 -0.75 -6.50
C TRP A 25 49.62 -2.15 -5.94
N VAL A 26 50.83 -2.71 -6.08
CA VAL A 26 51.16 -4.04 -5.52
C VAL A 26 51.08 -4.02 -4.00
N ARG A 27 51.54 -2.91 -3.38
CA ARG A 27 51.46 -2.73 -1.92
C ARG A 27 50.02 -2.54 -1.44
N ALA A 28 49.22 -1.75 -2.16
CA ALA A 28 47.81 -1.54 -1.86
C ALA A 28 47.03 -2.85 -1.98
N PHE A 29 47.24 -3.62 -3.05
CA PHE A 29 46.62 -4.94 -3.26
C PHE A 29 46.92 -5.89 -2.10
N HIS A 30 48.19 -6.04 -1.70
CA HIS A 30 48.56 -6.89 -0.56
C HIS A 30 47.96 -6.41 0.78
N ARG A 31 47.79 -5.10 0.98
CA ARG A 31 47.14 -4.56 2.19
C ARG A 31 45.65 -4.82 2.20
N PHE A 32 44.99 -4.65 1.06
CA PHE A 32 43.56 -4.92 0.89
C PHE A 32 43.24 -6.39 1.22
N PHE A 33 43.97 -7.35 0.66
CA PHE A 33 43.76 -8.78 0.94
C PHE A 33 44.11 -9.21 2.38
N ARG A 34 44.87 -8.39 3.11
CA ARG A 34 45.10 -8.59 4.55
C ARG A 34 43.94 -8.07 5.41
N HIS A 35 43.10 -7.20 4.88
CA HIS A 35 41.94 -6.66 5.58
C HIS A 35 40.77 -7.65 5.51
N ARG A 36 40.66 -8.53 6.52
CA ARG A 36 39.67 -9.63 6.56
C ARG A 36 38.23 -9.17 6.31
N LEU A 37 37.84 -7.98 6.79
CA LEU A 37 36.49 -7.44 6.59
C LEU A 37 36.26 -6.99 5.13
N ALA A 38 37.28 -6.43 4.48
CA ALA A 38 37.15 -5.99 3.09
C ALA A 38 37.11 -7.20 2.15
N VAL A 39 37.89 -8.24 2.43
CA VAL A 39 37.86 -9.50 1.67
C VAL A 39 36.53 -10.24 1.87
N ALA A 40 36.03 -10.34 3.11
CA ALA A 40 34.72 -10.94 3.36
C ALA A 40 33.60 -10.18 2.64
N SER A 41 33.64 -8.85 2.67
CA SER A 41 32.69 -8.00 1.96
C SER A 41 32.79 -8.17 0.44
N LEU A 42 34.00 -8.30 -0.10
CA LEU A 42 34.21 -8.57 -1.53
C LEU A 42 33.62 -9.92 -1.95
N VAL A 43 33.78 -10.97 -1.13
CA VAL A 43 33.19 -12.29 -1.40
C VAL A 43 31.66 -12.24 -1.34
N ILE A 44 31.09 -11.59 -0.32
CA ILE A 44 29.63 -11.45 -0.18
C ILE A 44 29.05 -10.63 -1.35
N LEU A 45 29.67 -9.50 -1.69
CA LEU A 45 29.22 -8.68 -2.80
C LEU A 45 29.34 -9.42 -4.13
N GLY A 46 30.44 -10.14 -4.36
CA GLY A 46 30.63 -10.98 -5.53
C GLY A 46 29.56 -12.08 -5.64
N PHE A 47 29.20 -12.70 -4.51
CA PHE A 47 28.11 -13.67 -4.45
C PHE A 47 26.76 -13.03 -4.80
N ILE A 48 26.42 -11.87 -4.22
CA ILE A 48 25.16 -11.16 -4.51
C ILE A 48 25.08 -10.75 -5.98
N PHE A 49 26.19 -10.27 -6.55
CA PHE A 49 26.25 -9.92 -7.97
C PHE A 49 26.06 -11.14 -8.86
N ALA A 50 26.69 -12.27 -8.54
CA ALA A 50 26.51 -13.51 -9.27
C ALA A 50 25.05 -13.98 -9.20
N VAL A 51 24.45 -13.98 -8.00
CA VAL A 51 23.06 -14.37 -7.77
C VAL A 51 22.08 -13.46 -8.52
N GLY A 52 22.26 -12.13 -8.46
CA GLY A 52 21.41 -11.18 -9.16
C GLY A 52 21.52 -11.26 -10.68
N LEU A 53 22.72 -11.44 -11.23
CA LEU A 53 22.91 -11.59 -12.68
C LEU A 53 22.38 -12.93 -13.20
N LEU A 54 22.46 -13.99 -12.39
CA LEU A 54 21.95 -15.33 -12.68
C LEU A 54 20.53 -15.57 -12.13
N ALA A 55 19.81 -14.50 -11.76
CA ALA A 55 18.49 -14.61 -11.14
C ALA A 55 17.50 -15.40 -12.00
N LYS A 56 17.57 -15.28 -13.33
CA LYS A 56 16.70 -16.03 -14.26
C LYS A 56 16.93 -17.55 -14.22
N GLN A 57 18.15 -18.00 -13.89
CA GLN A 57 18.48 -19.42 -13.82
C GLN A 57 18.36 -19.98 -12.40
N LEU A 58 18.52 -19.13 -11.39
CA LEU A 58 18.50 -19.51 -9.98
C LEU A 58 17.12 -19.41 -9.33
N ALA A 59 16.21 -18.60 -9.88
CA ALA A 59 14.85 -18.48 -9.37
C ALA A 59 14.10 -19.81 -9.52
N PRO A 60 13.55 -20.38 -8.42
CA PRO A 60 12.77 -21.62 -8.48
C PRO A 60 11.53 -21.49 -9.36
N TYR A 61 10.94 -20.29 -9.40
CA TYR A 61 9.76 -19.98 -10.18
C TYR A 61 10.02 -18.78 -11.09
N PRO A 62 9.38 -18.72 -12.28
CA PRO A 62 9.45 -17.53 -13.11
C PRO A 62 8.77 -16.34 -12.41
N TYR A 63 9.22 -15.13 -12.72
CA TYR A 63 8.58 -13.89 -12.24
C TYR A 63 7.06 -13.88 -12.53
N GLN A 64 6.24 -13.57 -11.53
CA GLN A 64 4.77 -13.62 -11.54
C GLN A 64 4.17 -15.02 -11.76
N HIS A 65 4.85 -16.06 -11.26
CA HIS A 65 4.28 -17.40 -11.24
C HIS A 65 3.26 -17.54 -10.12
N LEU A 66 1.97 -17.49 -10.48
CA LEU A 66 0.88 -17.67 -9.53
C LEU A 66 0.78 -19.12 -9.05
N SER A 67 1.12 -19.35 -7.79
CA SER A 67 0.94 -20.63 -7.11
C SER A 67 -0.34 -20.60 -6.28
N ILE A 68 -1.46 -21.02 -6.88
CA ILE A 68 -2.80 -20.97 -6.25
C ILE A 68 -2.88 -21.83 -4.98
N ASP A 69 -2.05 -22.89 -4.91
CA ASP A 69 -1.99 -23.81 -3.77
C ASP A 69 -1.22 -23.26 -2.57
N ALA A 70 -0.50 -22.14 -2.76
CA ALA A 70 0.35 -21.52 -1.75
C ALA A 70 0.06 -20.02 -1.63
N LEU A 71 -1.18 -19.61 -1.40
CA LEU A 71 -1.56 -18.21 -1.19
C LEU A 71 -1.21 -17.74 0.24
N SER A 72 -0.49 -16.62 0.38
CA SER A 72 -0.02 -16.09 1.70
C SER A 72 0.59 -17.15 2.60
N SER A 73 1.31 -18.10 2.01
CA SER A 73 1.91 -19.20 2.74
C SER A 73 3.19 -18.74 3.43
N PRO A 74 3.39 -19.08 4.71
CA PRO A 74 4.62 -18.75 5.40
C PRO A 74 5.83 -19.46 4.76
N PRO A 75 7.05 -19.03 5.08
CA PRO A 75 8.28 -19.67 4.62
C PRO A 75 8.27 -21.19 4.76
N SER A 76 8.50 -21.89 3.65
CA SER A 76 8.51 -23.34 3.55
C SER A 76 9.62 -23.82 2.61
N TRP A 77 9.86 -25.12 2.53
CA TRP A 77 10.88 -25.66 1.63
C TRP A 77 10.56 -25.46 0.14
N SER A 78 9.26 -25.38 -0.21
CA SER A 78 8.82 -25.05 -1.57
C SER A 78 8.84 -23.56 -1.88
N HIS A 79 8.66 -22.72 -0.84
CA HIS A 79 8.69 -21.25 -0.93
C HIS A 79 9.57 -20.68 0.20
N PRO A 80 10.90 -20.58 0.00
CA PRO A 80 11.84 -20.26 1.08
C PRO A 80 11.59 -18.95 1.81
N PHE A 81 11.07 -17.93 1.11
CA PHE A 81 10.70 -16.63 1.70
C PHE A 81 9.19 -16.46 1.88
N GLY A 82 8.43 -17.53 1.70
CA GLY A 82 6.96 -17.51 1.67
C GLY A 82 6.44 -16.92 0.36
N THR A 83 5.11 -16.81 0.28
CA THR A 83 4.42 -16.27 -0.89
C THR A 83 3.61 -15.04 -0.54
N ASN A 84 3.30 -14.25 -1.57
CA ASN A 84 2.46 -13.06 -1.48
C ASN A 84 0.96 -13.43 -1.47
N GLN A 85 0.08 -12.43 -1.39
CA GLN A 85 -1.37 -12.61 -1.40
C GLN A 85 -1.93 -13.23 -2.69
N VAL A 86 -1.18 -13.16 -3.78
CA VAL A 86 -1.54 -13.64 -5.12
C VAL A 86 -0.88 -15.00 -5.44
N GLY A 87 -0.02 -15.50 -4.55
CA GLY A 87 0.70 -16.76 -4.69
C GLY A 87 2.03 -16.65 -5.44
N ASP A 88 2.54 -15.43 -5.67
CA ASP A 88 3.90 -15.24 -6.15
C ASP A 88 4.91 -15.55 -5.03
N ASP A 89 6.06 -16.10 -5.43
CA ASP A 89 7.13 -16.49 -4.53
C ASP A 89 8.06 -15.31 -4.22
N TYR A 90 8.09 -14.88 -2.95
CA TYR A 90 8.93 -13.75 -2.52
C TYR A 90 10.43 -14.02 -2.73
N PHE A 91 10.87 -15.28 -2.73
CA PHE A 91 12.27 -15.62 -2.97
C PHE A 91 12.67 -15.32 -4.41
N SER A 92 11.86 -15.75 -5.37
CA SER A 92 12.04 -15.47 -6.80
C SER A 92 11.98 -13.96 -7.08
N ASP A 93 11.04 -13.25 -6.44
CA ASP A 93 10.92 -11.79 -6.56
C ASP A 93 12.14 -11.04 -6.01
N VAL A 94 12.68 -11.47 -4.87
CA VAL A 94 13.91 -10.90 -4.29
C VAL A 94 15.11 -11.15 -5.20
N LEU A 95 15.24 -12.34 -5.79
CA LEU A 95 16.32 -12.64 -6.73
C LEU A 95 16.27 -11.74 -7.97
N HIS A 96 15.09 -11.59 -8.56
CA HIS A 96 14.90 -10.69 -9.69
C HIS A 96 15.14 -9.23 -9.31
N GLY A 97 14.67 -8.81 -8.12
CA GLY A 97 14.96 -7.51 -7.51
C GLY A 97 16.45 -7.23 -7.38
N LEU A 98 17.22 -8.18 -6.84
CA LEU A 98 18.68 -8.07 -6.75
C LEU A 98 19.33 -7.91 -8.13
N GLY A 99 18.83 -8.59 -9.16
CA GLY A 99 19.31 -8.42 -10.53
C GLY A 99 19.10 -7.01 -11.07
N THR A 100 17.97 -6.38 -10.74
CA THR A 100 17.66 -4.98 -11.07
C THR A 100 18.61 -4.03 -10.34
N GLU A 101 18.78 -4.19 -9.02
CA GLU A 101 19.66 -3.36 -8.18
C GLU A 101 21.12 -3.39 -8.66
N VAL A 102 21.65 -4.57 -8.96
CA VAL A 102 23.04 -4.74 -9.41
C VAL A 102 23.31 -3.94 -10.70
N ARG A 103 22.36 -3.94 -11.64
CA ARG A 103 22.50 -3.18 -12.90
C ARG A 103 22.47 -1.68 -12.65
N ILE A 104 21.58 -1.20 -11.78
CA ILE A 104 21.48 0.21 -11.43
C ILE A 104 22.75 0.67 -10.72
N VAL A 105 23.22 -0.10 -9.73
CA VAL A 105 24.46 0.16 -9.00
C VAL A 105 25.65 0.24 -9.93
N LEU A 106 25.83 -0.73 -10.84
CA LEU A 106 26.93 -0.72 -11.81
C LEU A 106 26.88 0.51 -12.72
N PHE A 107 25.70 0.87 -13.20
CA PHE A 107 25.50 2.01 -14.08
C PHE A 107 25.82 3.33 -13.35
N VAL A 108 25.22 3.54 -12.17
CA VAL A 108 25.41 4.75 -11.37
C VAL A 108 26.86 4.86 -10.89
N ALA A 109 27.45 3.76 -10.43
CA ALA A 109 28.86 3.73 -10.05
C ALA A 109 29.77 4.14 -11.22
N PHE A 110 29.55 3.63 -12.43
CA PHE A 110 30.38 3.98 -13.59
C PHE A 110 30.16 5.43 -14.06
N PHE A 111 28.93 5.80 -14.41
CA PHE A 111 28.64 7.12 -14.99
C PHE A 111 28.76 8.24 -13.96
N GLY A 112 28.24 8.04 -12.74
CA GLY A 112 28.30 9.04 -11.68
C GLY A 112 29.73 9.34 -11.22
N THR A 113 30.57 8.31 -11.08
CA THR A 113 31.99 8.54 -10.73
C THR A 113 32.77 9.16 -11.88
N THR A 114 32.50 8.77 -13.13
CA THR A 114 33.17 9.34 -14.29
C THR A 114 32.86 10.83 -14.43
N ILE A 115 31.58 11.20 -14.41
CA ILE A 115 31.14 12.60 -14.47
C ILE A 115 31.70 13.40 -13.29
N GLY A 116 31.58 12.86 -12.07
CA GLY A 116 32.08 13.51 -10.86
C GLY A 116 33.60 13.71 -10.90
N THR A 117 34.35 12.70 -11.34
CA THR A 117 35.82 12.78 -11.44
C THR A 117 36.26 13.78 -12.49
N LEU A 118 35.62 13.82 -13.66
CA LEU A 118 35.94 14.77 -14.72
C LEU A 118 35.70 16.21 -14.24
N ILE A 119 34.52 16.50 -13.70
CA ILE A 119 34.17 17.85 -13.24
C ILE A 119 35.03 18.27 -12.04
N GLY A 120 35.26 17.36 -11.09
CA GLY A 120 36.11 17.59 -9.91
C GLY A 120 37.58 17.81 -10.26
N ALA A 121 38.13 17.02 -11.20
CA ALA A 121 39.52 17.16 -11.61
C ALA A 121 39.75 18.44 -12.43
N LEU A 122 38.85 18.78 -13.35
CA LEU A 122 38.92 20.01 -14.14
C LEU A 122 38.81 21.26 -13.25
N SER A 123 37.82 21.30 -12.35
CA SER A 123 37.66 22.42 -11.42
C SER A 123 38.85 22.56 -10.46
N GLY A 124 39.34 21.46 -9.88
CA GLY A 124 40.45 21.48 -8.94
C GLY A 124 41.82 21.76 -9.55
N TYR A 125 42.05 21.37 -10.81
CA TYR A 125 43.33 21.61 -11.48
C TYR A 125 43.43 23.05 -12.01
N PHE A 126 42.48 23.47 -12.86
CA PHE A 126 42.53 24.77 -13.53
C PHE A 126 42.22 25.95 -12.59
N GLY A 127 41.37 25.76 -11.56
CA GLY A 127 40.98 26.85 -10.66
C GLY A 127 40.24 28.00 -11.37
N GLY A 128 40.19 29.17 -10.71
CA GLY A 128 39.73 30.42 -11.31
C GLY A 128 38.25 30.41 -11.75
N LEU A 129 37.98 30.93 -12.96
CA LEU A 129 36.63 31.07 -13.50
C LEU A 129 35.94 29.72 -13.76
N LEU A 130 36.68 28.75 -14.31
CA LEU A 130 36.15 27.41 -14.61
C LEU A 130 35.70 26.70 -13.33
N ASP A 131 36.54 26.77 -12.29
CA ASP A 131 36.21 26.26 -10.96
C ASP A 131 34.94 26.93 -10.40
N ASN A 132 34.88 28.26 -10.45
CA ASN A 132 33.72 29.00 -9.96
C ASN A 132 32.44 28.60 -10.71
N VAL A 133 32.44 28.52 -12.05
CA VAL A 133 31.23 28.14 -12.82
C VAL A 133 30.78 26.71 -12.51
N LEU A 134 31.70 25.73 -12.56
CA LEU A 134 31.37 24.32 -12.33
C LEU A 134 30.91 24.07 -10.89
N MET A 135 31.53 24.74 -9.93
CA MET A 135 31.16 24.58 -8.52
C MET A 135 29.90 25.35 -8.17
N ARG A 136 29.63 26.51 -8.78
CA ARG A 136 28.34 27.20 -8.63
C ARG A 136 27.20 26.36 -9.19
N LEU A 137 27.37 25.74 -10.36
CA LEU A 137 26.38 24.80 -10.90
C LEU A 137 26.15 23.63 -9.93
N THR A 138 27.23 23.03 -9.43
CA THR A 138 27.18 21.92 -8.46
C THR A 138 26.48 22.33 -7.15
N ASP A 139 26.83 23.50 -6.62
CA ASP A 139 26.27 24.03 -5.38
C ASP A 139 24.77 24.33 -5.53
N VAL A 140 24.34 24.92 -6.65
CA VAL A 140 22.92 25.18 -6.94
C VAL A 140 22.15 23.86 -6.98
N LEU A 141 22.64 22.86 -7.71
CA LEU A 141 21.96 21.56 -7.81
C LEU A 141 21.94 20.80 -6.47
N LEU A 142 22.96 20.95 -5.62
CA LEU A 142 22.98 20.36 -4.27
C LEU A 142 21.99 21.02 -3.29
N THR A 143 21.47 22.21 -3.57
CA THR A 143 20.43 22.82 -2.72
C THR A 143 19.08 22.12 -2.87
N MET A 144 18.87 21.39 -3.97
CA MET A 144 17.64 20.67 -4.22
C MET A 144 17.58 19.38 -3.37
N PRO A 145 16.49 19.11 -2.62
CA PRO A 145 16.35 17.85 -1.90
C PRO A 145 16.39 16.67 -2.87
N PRO A 146 17.34 15.72 -2.75
CA PRO A 146 17.59 14.71 -3.78
C PRO A 146 16.37 13.81 -3.99
N LEU A 147 15.72 13.37 -2.89
CA LEU A 147 14.53 12.52 -2.97
C LEU A 147 13.37 13.21 -3.71
N VAL A 148 13.06 14.46 -3.36
CA VAL A 148 11.95 15.22 -3.98
C VAL A 148 12.25 15.49 -5.46
N THR A 149 13.49 15.89 -5.76
CA THR A 149 13.92 16.16 -7.14
C THR A 149 13.81 14.92 -8.00
N LEU A 150 14.24 13.76 -7.48
CA LEU A 150 14.18 12.50 -8.20
C LEU A 150 12.73 12.02 -8.37
N LEU A 151 11.85 12.23 -7.38
CA LEU A 151 10.42 11.92 -7.49
C LEU A 151 9.73 12.77 -8.57
N VAL A 152 9.98 14.08 -8.59
CA VAL A 152 9.42 14.99 -9.60
C VAL A 152 10.01 14.69 -10.99
N ALA A 153 11.33 14.49 -11.09
CA ALA A 153 11.97 14.17 -12.36
C ALA A 153 11.50 12.81 -12.91
N ALA A 154 11.34 11.80 -12.05
CA ALA A 154 10.86 10.48 -12.45
C ALA A 154 9.44 10.52 -13.00
N THR A 155 8.54 11.32 -12.39
CA THR A 155 7.16 11.49 -12.85
C THR A 155 7.07 12.28 -14.16
N TYR A 156 7.74 13.43 -14.26
CA TYR A 156 7.69 14.28 -15.47
C TYR A 156 8.40 13.65 -16.68
N LEU A 157 9.56 13.03 -16.48
CA LEU A 157 10.35 12.45 -17.57
C LEU A 157 9.88 11.05 -17.96
N HIS A 158 8.78 10.57 -17.36
CA HIS A 158 8.26 9.22 -17.55
C HIS A 158 9.41 8.22 -17.46
N ALA A 159 10.17 8.28 -16.36
CA ALA A 159 11.31 7.42 -16.10
C ALA A 159 10.79 6.02 -15.82
N ASN A 160 10.47 5.32 -16.90
CA ASN A 160 9.66 4.11 -16.92
C ASN A 160 10.49 2.86 -17.25
N THR A 161 11.81 3.06 -17.42
CA THR A 161 12.79 2.05 -17.78
C THR A 161 13.95 2.13 -16.80
N LEU A 162 14.54 0.98 -16.43
CA LEU A 162 15.73 0.88 -15.56
C LEU A 162 16.83 1.85 -15.98
N PHE A 163 17.09 1.95 -17.29
CA PHE A 163 18.09 2.86 -17.84
C PHE A 163 17.81 4.33 -17.52
N ARG A 164 16.54 4.79 -17.64
CA ARG A 164 16.18 6.19 -17.37
C ARG A 164 16.36 6.53 -15.89
N VAL A 165 16.06 5.58 -15.01
CA VAL A 165 16.19 5.74 -13.56
C VAL A 165 17.65 5.80 -13.15
N ALA A 166 18.46 4.86 -13.68
CA ALA A 166 19.90 4.85 -13.46
C ALA A 166 20.57 6.13 -14.00
N LEU A 167 20.10 6.65 -15.14
CA LEU A 167 20.55 7.92 -15.70
C LEU A 167 20.20 9.12 -14.80
N LEU A 168 18.98 9.17 -14.25
CA LEU A 168 18.57 10.21 -13.31
C LEU A 168 19.40 10.16 -12.02
N LEU A 169 19.59 8.97 -11.45
CA LEU A 169 20.43 8.77 -10.28
C LEU A 169 21.88 9.19 -10.55
N ALA A 170 22.45 8.78 -11.68
CA ALA A 170 23.81 9.19 -12.06
C ALA A 170 23.92 10.71 -12.26
N GLY A 171 22.92 11.34 -12.88
CA GLY A 171 22.85 12.78 -13.13
C GLY A 171 22.65 13.63 -11.87
N LEU A 172 22.13 13.06 -10.79
CA LEU A 172 21.92 13.73 -9.50
C LEU A 172 22.99 13.38 -8.45
N LEU A 173 23.63 12.22 -8.53
CA LEU A 173 24.52 11.76 -7.46
C LEU A 173 26.02 11.99 -7.74
N TRP A 174 26.39 12.50 -8.91
CA TRP A 174 27.81 12.81 -9.24
C TRP A 174 28.37 14.00 -8.45
N MET A 175 27.52 14.90 -7.96
CA MET A 175 27.90 16.18 -7.37
C MET A 175 28.79 16.06 -6.10
N PRO A 176 28.45 15.22 -5.10
CA PRO A 176 29.34 15.00 -3.96
C PRO A 176 30.71 14.45 -4.36
N VAL A 177 30.75 13.57 -5.37
CA VAL A 177 32.00 13.01 -5.91
C VAL A 177 32.86 14.12 -6.51
N ALA A 178 32.27 15.00 -7.33
CA ALA A 178 33.00 16.14 -7.90
C ALA A 178 33.60 17.06 -6.85
N ARG A 179 32.84 17.40 -5.80
CA ARG A 179 33.33 18.26 -4.71
C ARG A 179 34.50 17.61 -3.97
N GLN A 180 34.43 16.31 -3.71
CA GLN A 180 35.46 15.60 -2.97
C GLN A 180 36.73 15.36 -3.79
N VAL A 181 36.58 15.05 -5.08
CA VAL A 181 37.70 14.98 -6.03
C VAL A 181 38.36 16.35 -6.16
N ARG A 182 37.59 17.44 -6.33
CA ARG A 182 38.12 18.81 -6.40
C ARG A 182 38.98 19.16 -5.19
N ALA A 183 38.49 18.90 -3.98
CA ALA A 183 39.24 19.19 -2.75
C ALA A 183 40.57 18.45 -2.69
N THR A 184 40.60 17.21 -3.19
CA THR A 184 41.82 16.40 -3.24
C THR A 184 42.76 16.88 -4.36
N CYS A 185 42.21 17.24 -5.53
CA CYS A 185 42.97 17.81 -6.64
C CYS A 185 43.66 19.12 -6.27
N LEU A 186 42.97 20.03 -5.58
CA LEU A 186 43.56 21.27 -5.06
C LEU A 186 44.75 20.97 -4.14
N SER A 187 44.62 20.00 -3.22
CA SER A 187 45.73 19.62 -2.34
C SER A 187 46.88 18.93 -3.06
N ILE A 188 46.62 18.18 -4.14
CA ILE A 188 47.66 17.49 -4.91
C ILE A 188 48.41 18.46 -5.82
N ARG A 189 47.70 19.45 -6.39
CA ARG A 189 48.26 20.45 -7.29
C ARG A 189 49.39 21.25 -6.65
N GLU A 190 49.25 21.58 -5.36
CA GLU A 190 50.24 22.35 -4.57
C GLU A 190 51.41 21.47 -4.03
N ARG A 191 51.62 20.25 -4.55
CA ARG A 191 52.72 19.39 -4.11
C ARG A 191 53.96 19.57 -4.98
N GLU A 192 55.13 19.56 -4.35
CA GLU A 192 56.45 19.75 -4.98
C GLU A 192 56.70 18.88 -6.24
N TYR A 193 56.19 17.64 -6.27
CA TYR A 193 56.37 16.77 -7.44
C TYR A 193 55.51 17.17 -8.65
N VAL A 194 54.39 17.88 -8.43
CA VAL A 194 53.54 18.42 -9.51
C VAL A 194 54.20 19.69 -10.06
N GLU A 195 54.72 20.55 -9.18
CA GLU A 195 55.50 21.74 -9.58
C GLU A 195 56.76 21.35 -10.37
N ALA A 196 57.48 20.31 -9.94
CA ALA A 196 58.63 19.79 -10.67
C ALA A 196 58.25 19.25 -12.06
N ALA A 197 57.09 18.59 -12.19
CA ALA A 197 56.60 18.09 -13.48
C ALA A 197 56.18 19.23 -14.42
N LEU A 198 55.61 20.31 -13.88
CA LEU A 198 55.30 21.54 -14.62
C LEU A 198 56.59 22.23 -15.10
N ALA A 199 57.59 22.37 -14.23
CA ALA A 199 58.89 22.93 -14.58
C ALA A 199 59.63 22.09 -15.64
N ALA A 200 59.38 20.78 -15.69
CA ALA A 200 59.89 19.87 -16.71
C ALA A 200 59.10 19.89 -18.04
N GLY A 201 58.10 20.76 -18.19
CA GLY A 201 57.35 20.94 -19.44
C GLY A 201 56.28 19.88 -19.71
N ALA A 202 55.77 19.18 -18.70
CA ALA A 202 54.67 18.23 -18.89
C ALA A 202 53.35 18.97 -19.23
N SER A 203 52.62 18.49 -20.24
CA SER A 203 51.30 19.02 -20.60
C SER A 203 50.27 18.81 -19.46
N ASP A 204 49.31 19.72 -19.31
CA ASP A 204 48.24 19.65 -18.29
C ASP A 204 47.50 18.32 -18.26
N VAL A 205 47.11 17.78 -19.42
CA VAL A 205 46.40 16.49 -19.51
C VAL A 205 47.26 15.35 -18.98
N ARG A 206 48.57 15.37 -19.27
CA ARG A 206 49.54 14.39 -18.76
C ARG A 206 49.70 14.52 -17.25
N ILE A 207 49.70 15.73 -16.71
CA ILE A 207 49.78 15.97 -15.26
C ILE A 207 48.53 15.45 -14.58
N ILE A 208 47.34 15.78 -15.09
CA ILE A 208 46.06 15.31 -14.55
C ILE A 208 45.99 13.78 -14.56
N ALA A 209 46.24 13.16 -15.72
CA ALA A 209 46.08 11.71 -15.89
C ALA A 209 47.14 10.88 -15.16
N ARG A 210 48.39 11.38 -15.03
CA ARG A 210 49.51 10.60 -14.49
C ARG A 210 49.88 10.94 -13.04
N HIS A 211 49.61 12.17 -12.60
CA HIS A 211 50.03 12.64 -11.27
C HIS A 211 48.85 13.01 -10.38
N VAL A 212 47.77 13.58 -10.90
CA VAL A 212 46.63 14.00 -10.07
C VAL A 212 45.65 12.84 -9.86
N LEU A 213 45.04 12.31 -10.92
CA LEU A 213 44.01 11.27 -10.85
C LEU A 213 44.48 10.00 -10.13
N PRO A 214 45.67 9.44 -10.37
CA PRO A 214 46.10 8.23 -9.67
C PRO A 214 46.22 8.42 -8.15
N ASN A 215 46.53 9.64 -7.71
CA ASN A 215 46.64 9.99 -6.30
C ASN A 215 45.27 10.33 -5.66
N THR A 216 44.22 10.56 -6.46
CA THR A 216 42.85 10.75 -5.94
C THR A 216 42.05 9.46 -5.84
N ILE A 217 42.54 8.33 -6.37
CA ILE A 217 41.79 7.04 -6.41
C ILE A 217 41.33 6.60 -5.02
N GLY A 218 42.10 6.84 -3.95
CA GLY A 218 41.70 6.50 -2.59
C GLY A 218 40.49 7.30 -2.11
N THR A 219 40.45 8.60 -2.41
CA THR A 219 39.31 9.45 -2.09
C THR A 219 38.12 9.15 -3.01
N LEU A 220 38.39 8.90 -4.29
CA LEU A 220 37.39 8.56 -5.29
C LEU A 220 36.66 7.27 -4.94
N ALA A 221 37.38 6.23 -4.49
CA ALA A 221 36.78 4.96 -4.10
C ALA A 221 35.75 5.15 -2.97
N VAL A 222 36.09 5.93 -1.94
CA VAL A 222 35.17 6.20 -0.81
C VAL A 222 33.97 7.01 -1.28
N ALA A 223 34.18 8.04 -2.10
CA ALA A 223 33.10 8.85 -2.64
C ALA A 223 32.16 8.00 -3.53
N ALA A 224 32.73 7.12 -4.35
CA ALA A 224 32.00 6.19 -5.20
C ALA A 224 31.15 5.21 -4.38
N THR A 225 31.69 4.64 -3.30
CA THR A 225 30.92 3.71 -2.46
C THR A 225 29.77 4.41 -1.74
N VAL A 226 29.99 5.61 -1.19
CA VAL A 226 28.91 6.40 -0.56
C VAL A 226 27.83 6.76 -1.58
N MET A 227 28.23 7.23 -2.77
CA MET A 227 27.30 7.54 -3.86
C MET A 227 26.46 6.32 -4.26
N THR A 228 27.10 5.16 -4.39
CA THR A 228 26.44 3.91 -4.76
C THR A 228 25.43 3.47 -3.71
N VAL A 229 25.79 3.54 -2.42
CA VAL A 229 24.87 3.26 -1.32
C VAL A 229 23.68 4.22 -1.32
N SER A 230 23.93 5.52 -1.52
CA SER A 230 22.87 6.51 -1.66
C SER A 230 21.95 6.22 -2.84
N ALA A 231 22.49 5.71 -3.96
CA ALA A 231 21.72 5.34 -5.13
C ALA A 231 20.74 4.18 -4.84
N VAL A 232 21.21 3.11 -4.20
CA VAL A 232 20.35 1.97 -3.78
C VAL A 232 19.23 2.45 -2.86
N ILE A 233 19.56 3.26 -1.85
CA ILE A 233 18.57 3.77 -0.90
C ILE A 233 17.53 4.64 -1.61
N LEU A 234 17.95 5.56 -2.47
CA LEU A 234 17.03 6.45 -3.20
C LEU A 234 16.15 5.68 -4.17
N GLU A 235 16.71 4.73 -4.91
CA GLU A 235 15.95 3.90 -5.84
C GLU A 235 14.88 3.09 -5.10
N THR A 236 15.29 2.34 -4.08
CA THR A 236 14.37 1.50 -3.30
C THR A 236 13.30 2.32 -2.61
N THR A 237 13.65 3.52 -2.11
CA THR A 237 12.69 4.45 -1.51
C THR A 237 11.68 4.97 -2.55
N ILE A 238 12.11 5.31 -3.75
CA ILE A 238 11.22 5.83 -4.80
C ILE A 238 10.33 4.71 -5.33
N ALA A 239 10.88 3.52 -5.56
CA ALA A 239 10.12 2.35 -5.94
C ALA A 239 9.07 2.00 -4.88
N PHE A 240 9.43 2.09 -3.60
CA PHE A 240 8.51 1.89 -2.48
C PHE A 240 7.41 2.97 -2.42
N LEU A 241 7.78 4.25 -2.46
CA LEU A 241 6.85 5.38 -2.26
C LEU A 241 5.86 5.57 -3.41
N LEU A 242 6.26 5.27 -4.64
CA LEU A 242 5.36 5.36 -5.79
C LEU A 242 4.32 4.23 -5.77
N GLY A 243 4.39 3.27 -4.83
CA GLY A 243 3.40 2.19 -4.60
C GLY A 243 3.30 1.16 -5.74
N ALA A 244 4.06 1.45 -6.76
CA ALA A 244 4.42 0.77 -7.97
C ALA A 244 5.63 1.61 -8.34
N GLY A 245 6.82 1.07 -8.43
CA GLY A 245 7.94 1.87 -8.87
C GLY A 245 7.71 2.39 -10.29
N ILE A 246 8.80 2.51 -10.97
CA ILE A 246 8.88 2.70 -12.43
C ILE A 246 7.98 1.72 -13.25
N SER A 247 7.42 0.69 -12.60
CA SER A 247 6.43 -0.28 -13.08
C SER A 247 4.97 0.21 -13.24
N GLY A 248 4.52 1.25 -12.51
CA GLY A 248 3.10 1.64 -12.48
C GLY A 248 2.58 2.48 -13.65
N TYR A 249 3.47 3.05 -14.47
CA TYR A 249 3.10 4.04 -15.51
C TYR A 249 3.25 3.54 -16.96
N VAL A 250 3.33 2.23 -17.20
CA VAL A 250 3.60 1.72 -18.56
C VAL A 250 2.60 0.72 -19.08
N THR A 251 1.79 1.23 -20.00
CA THR A 251 0.81 0.56 -20.85
C THR A 251 1.43 -0.02 -22.14
N SER A 252 2.50 -0.84 -22.06
CA SER A 252 3.02 -1.51 -23.27
C SER A 252 3.32 -3.00 -23.03
N HIS A 253 2.63 -3.85 -23.78
CA HIS A 253 2.54 -5.31 -23.65
C HIS A 253 3.80 -6.09 -24.11
N THR A 254 4.97 -5.47 -24.19
CA THR A 254 6.09 -6.05 -24.96
C THR A 254 7.39 -6.29 -24.19
N GLU A 255 7.51 -5.86 -22.94
CA GLU A 255 8.66 -6.24 -22.10
C GLU A 255 8.20 -6.67 -20.70
N ARG A 256 8.42 -7.95 -20.39
CA ARG A 256 8.20 -8.54 -19.06
C ARG A 256 9.17 -7.87 -18.09
N ARG A 257 8.71 -6.82 -17.38
CA ARG A 257 9.53 -6.04 -16.45
C ARG A 257 9.93 -6.89 -15.25
N LEU A 258 11.19 -6.76 -14.83
CA LEU A 258 11.71 -7.34 -13.58
C LEU A 258 11.43 -6.34 -12.44
N PRO A 259 11.05 -6.82 -11.24
CA PRO A 259 10.78 -5.96 -10.08
C PRO A 259 12.08 -5.31 -9.57
N SER A 260 11.99 -4.17 -8.89
CA SER A 260 13.04 -3.72 -7.96
C SER A 260 12.76 -4.20 -6.54
N LEU A 261 13.74 -4.14 -5.63
CA LEU A 261 13.51 -4.54 -4.24
C LEU A 261 12.49 -3.62 -3.54
N GLY A 262 12.47 -2.33 -3.91
CA GLY A 262 11.45 -1.39 -3.43
C GLY A 262 10.04 -1.76 -3.88
N ASP A 263 9.87 -2.30 -5.10
CA ASP A 263 8.57 -2.79 -5.59
C ASP A 263 8.05 -3.97 -4.78
N VAL A 264 8.93 -4.93 -4.47
CA VAL A 264 8.58 -6.11 -3.66
C VAL A 264 8.20 -5.70 -2.24
N MET A 265 8.88 -4.71 -1.66
CA MET A 265 8.49 -4.17 -0.35
C MET A 265 7.19 -3.37 -0.41
N ALA A 266 6.93 -2.66 -1.52
CA ALA A 266 5.70 -1.91 -1.71
C ALA A 266 4.49 -2.85 -1.75
N SER A 267 4.57 -3.93 -2.53
CA SER A 267 3.51 -4.94 -2.61
C SER A 267 3.27 -5.59 -1.24
N ALA A 268 4.34 -6.02 -0.56
CA ALA A 268 4.26 -6.59 0.79
C ALA A 268 3.67 -5.62 1.83
N SER A 269 3.92 -4.31 1.70
CA SER A 269 3.35 -3.31 2.62
C SER A 269 1.83 -3.22 2.56
N GLN A 270 1.23 -3.54 1.40
CA GLN A 270 -0.22 -3.57 1.24
C GLN A 270 -0.85 -4.78 1.93
N GLU A 271 -0.07 -5.85 2.13
CA GLU A 271 -0.51 -7.08 2.79
C GLU A 271 -0.64 -6.94 4.31
N GLY A 272 -0.11 -5.84 4.86
CA GLY A 272 -0.06 -5.58 6.29
C GLY A 272 0.97 -6.46 7.01
N LEU A 273 1.05 -6.32 8.34
CA LEU A 273 2.05 -7.02 9.15
C LEU A 273 1.78 -8.53 9.33
N TYR A 274 0.70 -9.06 8.75
CA TYR A 274 0.38 -10.49 8.82
C TYR A 274 1.41 -11.33 8.04
N ASN A 275 1.83 -10.86 6.86
CA ASN A 275 2.86 -11.47 6.03
C ASN A 275 4.22 -10.78 6.27
N TRP A 276 4.71 -10.81 7.51
CA TRP A 276 5.95 -10.11 7.90
C TRP A 276 7.17 -10.49 7.05
N TRP A 277 7.20 -11.72 6.50
CA TRP A 277 8.27 -12.20 5.63
C TRP A 277 8.43 -11.35 4.36
N GLY A 278 7.33 -10.84 3.79
CA GLY A 278 7.33 -10.03 2.57
C GLY A 278 8.06 -8.70 2.72
N ILE A 279 8.17 -8.14 3.94
CA ILE A 279 8.94 -6.92 4.20
C ILE A 279 10.36 -7.25 4.68
N VAL A 280 10.50 -8.27 5.54
CA VAL A 280 11.78 -8.59 6.19
C VAL A 280 12.80 -9.15 5.20
N PHE A 281 12.42 -10.08 4.32
CA PHE A 281 13.39 -10.71 3.41
C PHE A 281 13.93 -9.76 2.33
N PRO A 282 13.09 -8.98 1.62
CA PRO A 282 13.61 -7.97 0.70
C PRO A 282 14.41 -6.87 1.44
N GLY A 283 13.97 -6.46 2.63
CA GLY A 283 14.71 -5.51 3.46
C GLY A 283 16.11 -6.02 3.85
N LEU A 284 16.23 -7.28 4.23
CA LEU A 284 17.53 -7.92 4.48
C LEU A 284 18.39 -7.96 3.23
N ALA A 285 17.81 -8.25 2.06
CA ALA A 285 18.55 -8.25 0.78
C ALA A 285 19.17 -6.86 0.48
N ILE A 286 18.44 -5.78 0.72
CA ILE A 286 18.96 -4.40 0.61
C ILE A 286 20.12 -4.17 1.58
N VAL A 287 19.99 -4.60 2.85
CA VAL A 287 21.06 -4.47 3.85
C VAL A 287 22.31 -5.25 3.44
N PHE A 288 22.15 -6.49 2.97
CA PHE A 288 23.24 -7.33 2.49
C PHE A 288 23.88 -6.79 1.21
N LEU A 289 23.19 -5.98 0.42
CA LEU A 289 23.78 -5.27 -0.72
C LEU A 289 24.59 -4.05 -0.26
N ILE A 290 24.04 -3.22 0.63
CA ILE A 290 24.63 -1.94 1.05
C ILE A 290 25.87 -2.12 1.92
N VAL A 291 25.80 -3.00 2.93
CA VAL A 291 26.84 -3.14 3.94
C VAL A 291 28.20 -3.54 3.33
N PRO A 292 28.29 -4.53 2.42
CA PRO A 292 29.55 -4.88 1.77
C PRO A 292 30.11 -3.75 0.91
N ILE A 293 29.27 -3.02 0.17
CA ILE A 293 29.71 -1.87 -0.65
C ILE A 293 30.39 -0.83 0.23
N TYR A 294 29.79 -0.51 1.39
CA TYR A 294 30.36 0.42 2.35
C TYR A 294 31.74 -0.05 2.88
N PHE A 295 31.85 -1.30 3.33
CA PHE A 295 33.11 -1.83 3.87
C PHE A 295 34.22 -2.00 2.83
N ILE A 296 33.89 -2.25 1.56
CA ILE A 296 34.87 -2.28 0.48
C ILE A 296 35.50 -0.89 0.29
N GLY A 297 34.71 0.17 0.35
CA GLY A 297 35.19 1.56 0.27
C GLY A 297 36.21 1.88 1.36
N ASP A 298 35.89 1.54 2.61
CA ASP A 298 36.82 1.67 3.74
C ASP A 298 38.08 0.82 3.56
N GLY A 299 37.93 -0.42 3.07
CA GLY A 299 39.05 -1.30 2.78
C GLY A 299 40.01 -0.74 1.72
N ILE A 300 39.48 -0.13 0.66
CA ILE A 300 40.26 0.52 -0.39
C ILE A 300 40.96 1.75 0.17
N ARG A 301 40.27 2.57 0.97
CA ARG A 301 40.85 3.74 1.64
C ARG A 301 42.04 3.36 2.52
N ASP A 302 41.86 2.36 3.38
CA ASP A 302 42.90 1.88 4.30
C ASP A 302 44.09 1.25 3.56
N ALA A 303 43.83 0.58 2.42
CA ALA A 303 44.88 0.02 1.59
C ALA A 303 45.73 1.11 0.92
N LEU A 304 45.10 2.21 0.51
CA LEU A 304 45.70 3.34 -0.19
C LEU A 304 46.27 4.43 0.74
N ASP A 305 45.92 4.43 2.04
CA ASP A 305 46.46 5.37 3.02
C ASP A 305 47.98 5.14 3.26
N PRO A 306 48.85 6.11 2.93
CA PRO A 306 50.29 6.03 3.20
C PRO A 306 50.61 6.11 4.71
N ALA A 307 49.75 6.73 5.52
CA ALA A 307 49.98 7.05 6.94
C ALA A 307 49.85 5.85 7.89
N GLY A 308 49.39 4.68 7.40
CA GLY A 308 49.40 3.43 8.16
C GLY A 308 50.78 3.02 8.71
N ARG A 309 51.87 3.65 8.24
CA ARG A 309 53.24 3.53 8.75
C ARG A 309 53.41 3.76 10.27
N LEU A 310 52.53 4.52 10.93
CA LEU A 310 52.73 4.85 12.36
C LEU A 310 52.06 3.90 13.36
N LYS A 311 51.14 3.03 12.93
CA LYS A 311 50.44 2.10 13.85
C LYS A 311 51.14 0.73 14.02
N GLY A 312 52.19 0.47 13.23
CA GLY A 312 52.90 -0.81 13.18
C GLY A 312 54.41 -0.75 13.40
N ALA A 313 54.95 0.26 14.08
CA ALA A 313 56.37 0.22 14.45
C ALA A 313 56.63 -0.97 15.41
N PRO A 314 57.51 -1.93 15.08
CA PRO A 314 57.79 -3.06 15.96
C PRO A 314 58.32 -2.56 17.30
N ARG A 315 57.70 -3.03 18.39
CA ARG A 315 58.01 -2.69 19.80
C ARG A 315 59.49 -2.87 20.18
N ARG A 316 60.33 -3.50 19.36
CA ARG A 316 61.78 -3.64 19.60
C ARG A 316 62.55 -2.32 19.44
N ALA A 317 62.15 -1.40 18.56
CA ALA A 317 62.88 -0.14 18.37
C ALA A 317 62.63 0.90 19.47
N ARG A 318 61.47 0.84 20.17
CA ARG A 318 61.14 1.77 21.27
C ARG A 318 61.81 1.39 22.60
N ARG A 319 62.35 0.16 22.73
CA ARG A 319 63.11 -0.28 23.91
C ARG A 319 64.57 0.20 23.86
N ARG A 320 65.20 0.28 22.68
CA ARG A 320 66.58 0.81 22.51
C ARG A 320 66.69 2.33 22.66
N ARG A 321 65.68 3.11 22.26
CA ARG A 321 65.69 4.58 22.46
C ARG A 321 65.53 5.03 23.92
N ARG A 322 65.02 4.16 24.81
CA ARG A 322 64.96 4.43 26.27
C ARG A 322 66.23 4.05 27.03
N THR A 323 67.05 3.14 26.49
CA THR A 323 68.34 2.78 27.10
C THR A 323 69.42 3.80 26.75
N LEU A 324 69.44 4.32 25.51
CA LEU A 324 70.38 5.36 25.08
C LEU A 324 70.14 6.73 25.73
N THR A 325 68.88 7.13 25.94
CA THR A 325 68.56 8.39 26.66
C THR A 325 68.86 8.32 28.16
N ARG A 326 68.83 7.13 28.78
CA ARG A 326 69.24 6.94 30.18
C ARG A 326 70.75 6.88 30.36
N PHE A 327 71.49 6.42 29.36
CA PHE A 327 72.96 6.44 29.37
C PHE A 327 73.51 7.85 29.13
N ALA A 328 72.96 8.58 28.16
CA ALA A 328 73.31 9.98 27.90
C ALA A 328 72.98 10.91 29.08
N ALA A 329 71.84 10.70 29.76
CA ALA A 329 71.47 11.45 30.95
C ALA A 329 72.32 11.13 32.20
N ARG A 330 73.04 9.98 32.21
CA ARG A 330 73.99 9.62 33.28
C ARG A 330 75.37 10.23 33.05
N LEU A 331 75.82 10.32 31.78
CA LEU A 331 77.08 10.98 31.40
C LEU A 331 77.01 12.51 31.56
N LEU A 332 75.84 13.12 31.29
CA LEU A 332 75.63 14.57 31.48
C LEU A 332 75.48 15.02 32.94
N ARG A 333 75.53 14.10 33.92
CA ARG A 333 75.54 14.40 35.36
C ARG A 333 76.94 14.43 35.99
N ALA A 334 77.99 14.16 35.23
CA ALA A 334 79.37 14.08 35.73
C ALA A 334 80.26 15.27 35.28
N VAL A 335 79.67 16.38 34.82
CA VAL A 335 80.42 17.60 34.47
C VAL A 335 80.03 18.73 35.43
N PRO A 336 80.97 19.37 36.16
CA PRO A 336 80.67 20.53 36.97
C PRO A 336 80.23 21.69 36.08
N ARG A 337 79.09 22.32 36.38
CA ARG A 337 78.67 23.55 35.71
C ARG A 337 79.36 24.75 36.38
N PRO A 338 80.04 25.64 35.65
CA PRO A 338 80.50 26.91 36.20
C PRO A 338 79.31 27.85 36.42
N THR A 339 79.36 28.59 37.53
CA THR A 339 78.47 29.71 37.88
C THR A 339 78.80 30.94 37.05
N PHE A 340 77.81 31.48 36.36
CA PHE A 340 77.78 32.91 36.00
C PHE A 340 76.36 33.48 36.26
N PRO A 341 76.24 34.66 36.89
CA PRO A 341 74.98 35.36 37.13
C PRO A 341 74.59 36.21 35.91
N GLU A 342 73.38 36.78 35.94
CA GLU A 342 72.73 37.64 34.93
C GLU A 342 71.85 36.91 33.89
N LEU A 343 70.53 36.93 34.14
CA LEU A 343 69.44 37.14 33.17
C LEU A 343 68.08 36.89 33.86
N ARG A 344 67.74 37.78 34.81
CA ARG A 344 66.41 37.89 35.41
C ARG A 344 65.57 38.92 34.62
N PHE A 345 65.25 38.68 33.35
CA PHE A 345 64.30 39.53 32.61
C PHE A 345 63.62 38.77 31.47
N ALA A 346 62.72 37.83 31.77
CA ALA A 346 61.73 37.34 30.79
C ALA A 346 60.51 36.60 31.40
N GLU A 347 60.28 36.62 32.71
CA GLU A 347 59.16 35.90 33.36
C GLU A 347 57.86 36.72 33.49
N ARG A 348 57.70 37.83 32.75
CA ARG A 348 56.56 38.75 32.89
C ARG A 348 55.67 39.00 31.66
N ALA A 349 55.78 38.23 30.57
CA ALA A 349 55.02 38.50 29.34
C ALA A 349 54.16 37.32 28.81
N ALA A 350 53.49 36.56 29.68
CA ALA A 350 52.53 35.54 29.23
C ALA A 350 51.34 35.31 30.19
N ARG A 351 50.74 36.40 30.69
CA ARG A 351 49.44 36.35 31.40
C ARG A 351 48.45 37.33 30.74
N ILE A 352 47.66 36.83 29.80
CA ILE A 352 46.37 37.44 29.43
C ILE A 352 45.34 36.30 29.44
N PRO A 353 44.26 36.38 30.24
CA PRO A 353 43.23 35.35 30.31
C PRO A 353 42.13 35.61 29.26
N LEU A 354 41.71 34.57 28.53
CA LEU A 354 40.46 34.57 27.76
C LEU A 354 39.47 33.58 28.40
N PRO A 355 38.17 33.92 28.47
CA PRO A 355 37.20 33.29 29.35
C PRO A 355 36.75 31.90 28.84
N ARG A 356 36.68 30.93 29.75
CA ARG A 356 36.02 29.63 29.54
C ARG A 356 34.54 29.76 29.92
N VAL A 357 33.64 29.70 28.94
CA VAL A 357 32.22 29.44 29.18
C VAL A 357 32.04 27.93 29.37
N ARG A 358 31.65 27.52 30.58
CA ARG A 358 31.17 26.17 30.91
C ARG A 358 29.69 26.08 30.55
N PHE A 359 29.31 25.08 29.75
CA PHE A 359 27.96 24.54 29.78
C PHE A 359 28.04 23.14 30.39
N GLU A 360 27.44 22.97 31.56
CA GLU A 360 27.21 21.69 32.22
C GLU A 360 25.90 21.09 31.71
N PHE A 361 25.97 19.86 31.18
CA PHE A 361 24.83 18.93 31.14
C PHE A 361 25.32 17.60 31.71
N PRO A 362 24.87 17.16 32.90
CA PRO A 362 25.26 15.88 33.47
C PRO A 362 24.22 14.81 33.12
N LEU A 363 24.67 13.72 32.48
CA LEU A 363 24.25 12.33 32.66
C LEU A 363 24.69 11.51 31.44
N ILE A 364 25.21 10.31 31.68
CA ILE A 364 25.75 9.32 30.71
C ILE A 364 27.27 9.44 30.42
N GLU A 365 28.12 9.53 31.46
CA GLU A 365 29.58 9.33 31.29
C GLU A 365 30.23 8.37 32.30
N ARG A 366 29.47 7.51 32.98
CA ARG A 366 30.01 6.50 33.93
C ARG A 366 29.70 5.03 33.61
N ALA A 367 29.53 4.67 32.34
CA ALA A 367 29.33 3.26 31.95
C ALA A 367 30.34 2.69 30.94
N VAL A 368 31.34 3.45 30.46
CA VAL A 368 32.22 2.96 29.36
C VAL A 368 33.72 2.93 29.70
N SER A 369 34.16 3.47 30.84
CA SER A 369 35.59 3.47 31.19
C SER A 369 35.99 2.22 32.00
N GLY A 370 36.01 1.04 31.38
CA GLY A 370 36.45 -0.14 32.11
C GLY A 370 36.48 -1.50 31.42
N ILE A 371 36.94 -1.65 30.17
CA ILE A 371 37.44 -2.96 29.70
C ILE A 371 38.72 -2.82 28.86
N ARG A 372 39.74 -3.55 29.31
CA ARG A 372 41.04 -3.82 28.66
C ARG A 372 40.88 -4.30 27.21
N ARG A 373 41.18 -3.44 26.22
CA ARG A 373 42.56 -3.35 25.68
C ARG A 373 43.35 -4.64 25.41
N ARG A 374 42.81 -5.78 24.92
CA ARG A 374 43.54 -6.80 24.09
C ARG A 374 42.64 -8.02 23.78
N ARG A 375 42.63 -8.46 22.51
CA ARG A 375 42.03 -9.71 21.95
C ARG A 375 40.52 -9.79 21.65
N LEU A 376 39.87 -8.81 21.02
CA LEU A 376 38.54 -9.08 20.42
C LEU A 376 38.34 -8.29 19.11
N GLY A 377 38.97 -8.76 18.02
CA GLY A 377 38.68 -8.27 16.66
C GLY A 377 37.52 -9.02 15.98
N ARG A 378 37.12 -10.19 16.51
CA ARG A 378 36.07 -11.05 15.93
C ARG A 378 34.72 -10.92 16.65
N HIS A 379 34.74 -10.65 17.96
CA HIS A 379 33.52 -10.49 18.75
C HIS A 379 32.90 -9.10 18.65
N ARG A 380 33.68 -8.04 18.39
CA ARG A 380 33.13 -6.68 18.16
C ARG A 380 32.15 -6.65 17.00
N PHE A 381 32.47 -7.36 15.92
CA PHE A 381 31.62 -7.45 14.74
C PHE A 381 30.32 -8.20 15.03
N LEU A 382 30.40 -9.33 15.76
CA LEU A 382 29.20 -10.06 16.17
C LEU A 382 28.32 -9.21 17.10
N THR A 383 28.93 -8.48 18.03
CA THR A 383 28.19 -7.60 18.95
C THR A 383 27.60 -6.38 18.26
N GLU A 384 28.28 -5.79 17.27
CA GLU A 384 27.78 -4.65 16.51
C GLU A 384 26.67 -5.08 15.53
N ALA A 385 26.83 -6.22 14.85
CA ALA A 385 25.79 -6.78 13.99
C ALA A 385 24.54 -7.22 14.80
N LEU A 386 24.73 -7.87 15.95
CA LEU A 386 23.61 -8.23 16.85
C LEU A 386 22.96 -7.00 17.47
N ALA A 387 23.71 -5.94 17.78
CA ALA A 387 23.15 -4.68 18.28
C ALA A 387 22.29 -3.99 17.21
N ILE A 388 22.74 -3.95 15.96
CA ILE A 388 21.96 -3.38 14.84
C ILE A 388 20.70 -4.21 14.61
N LEU A 389 20.79 -5.55 14.62
CA LEU A 389 19.66 -6.46 14.46
C LEU A 389 18.65 -6.29 15.61
N PHE A 390 19.13 -6.12 16.84
CA PHE A 390 18.29 -5.87 18.01
C PHE A 390 17.59 -4.51 17.94
N VAL A 391 18.28 -3.45 17.54
CA VAL A 391 17.69 -2.11 17.39
C VAL A 391 16.64 -2.09 16.28
N THR A 392 16.89 -2.77 15.16
CA THR A 392 15.90 -2.91 14.07
C THR A 392 14.70 -3.76 14.48
N ALA A 393 14.91 -4.88 15.17
CA ALA A 393 13.82 -5.71 15.72
C ALA A 393 13.02 -4.96 16.80
N ALA A 394 13.67 -4.17 17.66
CA ALA A 394 13.02 -3.35 18.67
C ALA A 394 12.24 -2.17 18.07
N ALA A 395 12.75 -1.55 17.01
CA ALA A 395 12.02 -0.53 16.26
C ALA A 395 10.79 -1.13 15.55
N ALA A 396 10.95 -2.31 14.93
CA ALA A 396 9.83 -3.06 14.35
C ALA A 396 8.80 -3.48 15.42
N GLY A 397 9.26 -3.93 16.59
CA GLY A 397 8.43 -4.28 17.73
C GLY A 397 7.72 -3.08 18.35
N ALA A 398 8.37 -1.91 18.42
CA ALA A 398 7.74 -0.66 18.86
C ALA A 398 6.71 -0.17 17.83
N ILE A 399 6.99 -0.29 16.53
CA ILE A 399 6.00 -0.01 15.47
C ILE A 399 4.83 -1.00 15.56
N TYR A 400 5.07 -2.26 15.92
CA TYR A 400 4.02 -3.26 16.15
C TYR A 400 3.17 -2.93 17.39
N VAL A 401 3.79 -2.56 18.51
CA VAL A 401 3.09 -2.28 19.77
C VAL A 401 2.39 -0.92 19.77
N PHE A 402 3.00 0.12 19.17
CA PHE A 402 2.44 1.47 19.13
C PHE A 402 1.66 1.79 17.86
N GLY A 403 1.83 1.01 16.79
CA GLY A 403 1.12 1.17 15.51
C GLY A 403 -0.22 0.43 15.42
N VAL A 404 -0.47 -0.53 16.30
CA VAL A 404 -1.79 -1.16 16.45
C VAL A 404 -2.63 -0.28 17.38
N SER A 405 -3.38 0.65 16.80
CA SER A 405 -4.43 1.34 17.54
C SER A 405 -5.52 0.33 17.86
N ASP A 406 -5.91 0.24 19.13
CA ASP A 406 -7.04 -0.58 19.58
C ASP A 406 -8.34 -0.03 18.99
N VAL A 407 -8.76 -0.59 17.85
CA VAL A 407 -9.96 -0.17 17.12
C VAL A 407 -11.23 -0.61 17.87
N HIS A 408 -12.00 0.35 18.38
CA HIS A 408 -13.21 0.08 19.18
C HIS A 408 -14.37 0.99 18.77
N SER A 409 -15.54 0.39 18.50
CA SER A 409 -16.77 1.15 18.22
C SER A 409 -17.36 1.71 19.51
N PRO A 410 -17.83 2.97 19.51
CA PRO A 410 -18.54 3.55 20.65
C PRO A 410 -19.99 3.08 20.81
N TRP A 411 -20.54 2.36 19.82
CA TRP A 411 -21.94 1.96 19.80
C TRP A 411 -22.19 0.70 20.64
N ARG A 412 -23.31 0.68 21.37
CA ARG A 412 -23.73 -0.50 22.13
C ARG A 412 -24.16 -1.62 21.18
N VAL A 413 -23.79 -2.86 21.51
CA VAL A 413 -24.27 -4.05 20.81
C VAL A 413 -25.72 -4.32 21.19
N ALA A 414 -26.61 -4.41 20.20
CA ALA A 414 -28.02 -4.75 20.40
C ALA A 414 -28.48 -5.94 19.55
N GLY A 415 -27.67 -6.40 18.59
CA GLY A 415 -27.95 -7.59 17.81
C GLY A 415 -28.03 -8.83 18.70
N MET A 416 -29.18 -9.51 18.69
CA MET A 416 -29.36 -10.80 19.34
C MET A 416 -29.25 -11.91 18.30
N GLN A 417 -28.76 -13.08 18.72
CA GLN A 417 -28.66 -14.27 17.86
C GLN A 417 -27.88 -14.00 16.55
N VAL A 418 -26.77 -13.25 16.66
CA VAL A 418 -25.89 -13.00 15.52
C VAL A 418 -25.36 -14.33 15.00
N GLN A 419 -25.74 -14.72 13.78
CA GLN A 419 -25.42 -16.03 13.21
C GLN A 419 -25.07 -15.97 11.73
N ASN A 420 -24.17 -16.86 11.31
CA ASN A 420 -23.88 -17.12 9.90
C ASN A 420 -24.99 -17.99 9.30
N VAL A 421 -25.69 -17.42 8.32
CA VAL A 421 -26.79 -18.04 7.57
C VAL A 421 -26.29 -18.83 6.38
N SER A 422 -25.18 -18.41 5.77
CA SER A 422 -24.62 -19.04 4.58
C SER A 422 -24.03 -20.43 4.85
N ARG A 423 -23.25 -20.59 5.93
CA ARG A 423 -22.58 -21.83 6.37
C ARG A 423 -21.90 -22.63 5.26
N ALA A 424 -21.38 -21.97 4.23
CA ALA A 424 -20.87 -22.66 3.07
C ALA A 424 -19.72 -21.92 2.39
N ARG A 425 -18.83 -22.70 1.77
CA ARG A 425 -17.60 -22.21 1.15
C ARG A 425 -17.92 -21.24 0.00
N GLY A 426 -17.00 -20.29 -0.23
CA GLY A 426 -17.12 -19.29 -1.30
C GLY A 426 -17.47 -17.89 -0.80
N ALA A 427 -17.28 -16.89 -1.67
CA ALA A 427 -17.64 -15.52 -1.35
C ALA A 427 -19.11 -15.29 -1.68
N GLN A 428 -19.91 -15.00 -0.63
CA GLN A 428 -21.33 -14.73 -0.79
C GLN A 428 -21.56 -13.23 -0.78
N THR A 429 -22.15 -12.71 -1.86
CA THR A 429 -22.32 -11.27 -2.07
C THR A 429 -23.78 -10.90 -2.31
N GLU A 430 -24.08 -9.60 -2.17
CA GLU A 430 -25.36 -9.00 -2.58
C GLU A 430 -26.57 -9.68 -1.92
N VAL A 431 -26.66 -9.56 -0.58
CA VAL A 431 -27.73 -10.19 0.17
C VAL A 431 -29.04 -9.40 0.06
N THR A 432 -30.12 -10.13 -0.20
CA THR A 432 -31.50 -9.62 -0.19
C THR A 432 -32.31 -10.42 0.81
N VAL A 433 -33.30 -9.79 1.45
CA VAL A 433 -34.23 -10.43 2.37
C VAL A 433 -35.63 -9.88 2.18
N ALA A 434 -36.62 -10.77 2.29
CA ALA A 434 -38.04 -10.51 2.17
C ALA A 434 -38.78 -11.19 3.32
N LEU A 435 -39.89 -10.56 3.73
CA LEU A 435 -40.78 -11.03 4.79
C LEU A 435 -42.16 -11.24 4.19
N ALA A 436 -42.86 -12.31 4.60
CA ALA A 436 -44.18 -12.61 4.07
C ALA A 436 -45.21 -11.63 4.65
N PRO A 437 -45.94 -10.84 3.82
CA PRO A 437 -46.82 -9.78 4.32
C PRO A 437 -47.93 -10.27 5.27
N ALA A 438 -48.40 -11.50 5.09
CA ALA A 438 -49.45 -12.11 5.93
C ALA A 438 -48.88 -12.92 7.12
N HIS A 439 -47.60 -13.27 7.08
CA HIS A 439 -46.97 -14.20 8.02
C HIS A 439 -45.55 -13.71 8.38
N PRO A 440 -45.40 -12.73 9.28
CA PRO A 440 -44.12 -12.09 9.58
C PRO A 440 -43.02 -13.02 10.12
N HIS A 441 -43.38 -14.24 10.53
CA HIS A 441 -42.43 -15.28 10.92
C HIS A 441 -41.75 -16.00 9.74
N LEU A 442 -42.28 -15.85 8.53
CA LEU A 442 -41.72 -16.40 7.30
C LEU A 442 -40.78 -15.38 6.65
N LEU A 443 -39.50 -15.73 6.59
CA LEU A 443 -38.43 -14.95 5.98
C LEU A 443 -37.80 -15.72 4.84
N PHE A 444 -37.49 -15.00 3.77
CA PHE A 444 -36.83 -15.55 2.60
C PHE A 444 -35.73 -14.60 2.17
N ALA A 445 -34.52 -15.12 1.98
CA ALA A 445 -33.36 -14.35 1.56
C ALA A 445 -32.62 -15.04 0.43
N ALA A 446 -31.82 -14.28 -0.30
CA ALA A 446 -30.95 -14.79 -1.34
C ALA A 446 -29.63 -14.03 -1.36
N SER A 447 -28.58 -14.67 -1.86
CA SER A 447 -27.27 -14.05 -2.12
C SER A 447 -26.63 -14.71 -3.33
N ASN A 448 -25.62 -14.07 -3.91
CA ASN A 448 -24.78 -14.74 -4.89
C ASN A 448 -23.91 -15.80 -4.24
N ASP A 449 -23.47 -16.74 -5.06
CA ASP A 449 -22.40 -17.69 -4.78
C ASP A 449 -21.36 -17.64 -5.89
N SER A 450 -20.17 -17.14 -5.54
CA SER A 450 -19.08 -16.96 -6.49
C SER A 450 -18.39 -18.26 -6.90
N LEU A 451 -18.50 -19.34 -6.10
CA LEU A 451 -17.87 -20.62 -6.41
C LEU A 451 -18.74 -21.44 -7.35
N GLU A 452 -20.02 -21.57 -7.01
CA GLU A 452 -20.98 -22.39 -7.76
C GLU A 452 -21.60 -21.62 -8.95
N ARG A 453 -21.25 -20.33 -9.13
CA ARG A 453 -21.77 -19.43 -10.18
C ARG A 453 -23.31 -19.40 -10.24
N THR A 454 -23.93 -19.47 -9.07
CA THR A 454 -25.38 -19.56 -8.88
C THR A 454 -25.82 -18.61 -7.75
N VAL A 455 -27.12 -18.57 -7.50
CA VAL A 455 -27.71 -17.86 -6.35
C VAL A 455 -27.95 -18.87 -5.24
N ARG A 456 -27.62 -18.52 -4.00
CA ARG A 456 -28.03 -19.25 -2.80
C ARG A 456 -29.30 -18.64 -2.22
N VAL A 457 -30.11 -19.51 -1.63
CA VAL A 457 -31.37 -19.11 -0.99
C VAL A 457 -31.38 -19.53 0.47
N TYR A 458 -32.00 -18.71 1.30
CA TYR A 458 -32.10 -18.91 2.73
C TYR A 458 -33.55 -18.75 3.17
N GLY A 459 -34.03 -19.68 3.98
CA GLY A 459 -35.40 -19.67 4.48
C GLY A 459 -35.44 -19.81 5.99
N SER A 460 -36.31 -19.03 6.63
CA SER A 460 -36.60 -19.10 8.06
C SER A 460 -38.11 -19.14 8.26
N THR A 461 -38.59 -20.07 9.09
CA THR A 461 -40.02 -20.20 9.43
C THR A 461 -40.34 -19.79 10.87
N ASP A 462 -39.35 -19.31 11.63
CA ASP A 462 -39.43 -19.05 13.07
C ASP A 462 -38.93 -17.65 13.45
N SER A 463 -39.20 -16.65 12.60
CA SER A 463 -38.77 -15.25 12.79
C SER A 463 -37.25 -15.11 12.93
N GLY A 464 -36.50 -15.80 12.08
CA GLY A 464 -35.05 -15.64 11.93
C GLY A 464 -34.23 -16.30 13.03
N ARG A 465 -34.85 -17.14 13.88
CA ARG A 465 -34.13 -17.88 14.93
C ARG A 465 -33.31 -19.00 14.31
N THR A 466 -33.87 -19.74 13.36
CA THR A 466 -33.17 -20.77 12.60
C THR A 466 -33.27 -20.50 11.11
N TRP A 467 -32.18 -20.78 10.40
CA TRP A 467 -32.13 -20.63 8.95
C TRP A 467 -31.73 -21.93 8.29
N SER A 468 -32.43 -22.22 7.20
CA SER A 468 -32.05 -23.25 6.24
C SER A 468 -31.34 -22.59 5.06
N SER A 469 -30.27 -23.20 4.57
CA SER A 469 -29.56 -22.79 3.36
C SER A 469 -29.73 -23.83 2.26
N GLY A 470 -29.77 -23.37 1.01
CA GLY A 470 -29.86 -24.24 -0.15
C GLY A 470 -29.41 -23.55 -1.42
N VAL A 471 -29.21 -24.35 -2.46
CA VAL A 471 -28.95 -23.84 -3.82
C VAL A 471 -30.26 -23.25 -4.37
N GLY A 472 -30.14 -22.13 -5.06
CA GLY A 472 -31.25 -21.44 -5.71
C GLY A 472 -31.78 -22.19 -6.93
N PRO A 473 -32.50 -21.49 -7.83
CA PRO A 473 -33.06 -22.12 -9.03
C PRO A 473 -31.98 -22.71 -9.94
N SER A 474 -32.21 -23.92 -10.46
CA SER A 474 -31.36 -24.51 -11.50
C SER A 474 -31.50 -23.71 -12.80
N LEU A 475 -30.38 -23.23 -13.32
CA LEU A 475 -30.30 -22.58 -14.63
C LEU A 475 -30.02 -23.61 -15.73
N GLY A 476 -30.01 -23.20 -17.00
CA GLY A 476 -29.60 -24.08 -18.10
C GLY A 476 -28.17 -24.61 -17.91
N LEU A 477 -27.83 -25.72 -18.58
CA LEU A 477 -26.52 -26.38 -18.43
C LEU A 477 -25.32 -25.46 -18.67
N ASP A 478 -25.50 -24.47 -19.55
CA ASP A 478 -24.46 -23.49 -19.91
C ASP A 478 -24.68 -22.09 -19.28
N ASP A 479 -25.79 -21.90 -18.57
CA ASP A 479 -26.15 -20.60 -17.98
C ASP A 479 -25.58 -20.46 -16.55
N CYS A 480 -25.13 -19.26 -16.19
CA CYS A 480 -24.82 -18.92 -14.80
C CYS A 480 -25.50 -17.63 -14.37
N ALA A 481 -25.80 -17.54 -13.08
CA ALA A 481 -26.19 -16.29 -12.48
C ALA A 481 -25.00 -15.35 -12.56
N ARG A 482 -25.16 -14.11 -13.03
CA ARG A 482 -24.13 -13.05 -13.09
C ARG A 482 -24.11 -12.18 -11.83
N GLY A 483 -25.15 -12.32 -10.99
CA GLY A 483 -25.25 -11.66 -9.70
C GLY A 483 -26.56 -10.91 -9.46
N GLU A 484 -26.55 -10.08 -8.42
CA GLU A 484 -27.56 -9.13 -7.94
C GLU A 484 -28.95 -9.72 -7.71
N PRO A 485 -29.11 -10.68 -6.78
CA PRO A 485 -30.39 -11.32 -6.56
C PRO A 485 -31.33 -10.35 -5.84
N ALA A 486 -32.60 -10.36 -6.24
CA ALA A 486 -33.68 -9.74 -5.49
C ALA A 486 -34.65 -10.80 -5.01
N SER A 487 -35.13 -10.68 -3.77
CA SER A 487 -36.06 -11.62 -3.15
C SER A 487 -37.38 -10.94 -2.82
N ALA A 488 -38.48 -11.66 -2.95
CA ALA A 488 -39.79 -11.23 -2.49
C ALA A 488 -40.67 -12.42 -2.14
N ILE A 489 -41.60 -12.22 -1.19
CA ILE A 489 -42.65 -13.18 -0.85
C ILE A 489 -43.99 -12.55 -1.18
N ALA A 490 -44.79 -13.22 -2.01
CA ALA A 490 -46.15 -12.78 -2.29
C ALA A 490 -47.09 -13.09 -1.12
N ARG A 491 -48.27 -12.46 -1.14
CA ARG A 491 -49.29 -12.63 -0.09
C ARG A 491 -49.80 -14.07 0.03
N ASP A 492 -49.75 -14.85 -1.05
CA ASP A 492 -50.09 -16.29 -1.06
C ASP A 492 -48.98 -17.19 -0.49
N GLY A 493 -47.88 -16.62 0.01
CA GLY A 493 -46.73 -17.36 0.53
C GLY A 493 -45.74 -17.83 -0.54
N ARG A 494 -45.98 -17.48 -1.82
CA ARG A 494 -45.09 -17.84 -2.92
C ARG A 494 -43.80 -17.01 -2.87
N GLU A 495 -42.68 -17.68 -3.01
CA GLU A 495 -41.35 -17.06 -2.99
C GLU A 495 -40.87 -16.78 -4.41
N TYR A 496 -40.22 -15.62 -4.59
CA TYR A 496 -39.68 -15.16 -5.85
C TYR A 496 -38.22 -14.75 -5.68
N VAL A 497 -37.40 -15.12 -6.67
CA VAL A 497 -36.01 -14.64 -6.82
C VAL A 497 -35.84 -14.10 -8.22
N ALA A 498 -35.45 -12.84 -8.35
CA ALA A 498 -34.97 -12.29 -9.62
C ALA A 498 -33.46 -12.37 -9.64
N LEU A 499 -32.89 -12.76 -10.78
CA LEU A 499 -31.45 -12.88 -10.97
C LEU A 499 -31.09 -12.56 -12.42
N VAL A 500 -29.91 -11.96 -12.61
CA VAL A 500 -29.35 -11.73 -13.94
C VAL A 500 -28.59 -12.98 -14.36
N VAL A 501 -28.84 -13.47 -15.57
CA VAL A 501 -28.21 -14.68 -16.11
C VAL A 501 -27.33 -14.31 -17.29
N ASN A 502 -26.13 -14.88 -17.37
CA ASN A 502 -25.30 -14.82 -18.57
C ASN A 502 -25.47 -16.12 -19.37
N PRO A 503 -25.76 -16.05 -20.68
CA PRO A 503 -25.66 -17.22 -21.55
C PRO A 503 -24.17 -17.57 -21.68
N PHE A 504 -23.76 -18.79 -21.31
CA PHE A 504 -22.36 -19.23 -21.29
C PHE A 504 -21.49 -18.53 -20.24
N CYS A 505 -20.96 -19.32 -19.31
CA CYS A 505 -20.16 -18.79 -18.20
C CYS A 505 -18.73 -18.35 -18.53
N THR A 506 -18.29 -18.57 -19.76
CA THR A 506 -16.94 -18.23 -20.24
C THR A 506 -16.95 -17.13 -21.29
N ASP A 507 -18.13 -16.77 -21.82
CA ASP A 507 -18.26 -15.81 -22.91
C ASP A 507 -18.86 -14.49 -22.38
N GLU A 508 -18.02 -13.48 -22.23
CA GLU A 508 -18.45 -12.14 -21.82
C GLU A 508 -19.18 -11.36 -22.93
N SER A 509 -19.15 -11.84 -24.18
CA SER A 509 -19.83 -11.21 -25.32
C SER A 509 -21.33 -11.52 -25.39
N ALA A 510 -21.79 -12.51 -24.62
CA ALA A 510 -23.19 -12.87 -24.55
C ALA A 510 -23.99 -11.83 -23.74
N SER A 511 -25.12 -11.37 -24.28
CA SER A 511 -26.00 -10.41 -23.61
C SER A 511 -26.68 -11.03 -22.38
N PRO A 512 -26.38 -10.62 -21.14
CA PRO A 512 -27.10 -11.12 -19.98
C PRO A 512 -28.57 -10.70 -20.01
N TYR A 513 -29.42 -11.53 -19.41
CA TYR A 513 -30.86 -11.35 -19.37
C TYR A 513 -31.43 -11.59 -17.98
N LEU A 514 -32.50 -10.86 -17.66
CA LEU A 514 -33.21 -11.02 -16.39
C LEU A 514 -34.15 -12.23 -16.39
N VAL A 515 -34.01 -13.04 -15.34
CA VAL A 515 -34.87 -14.18 -15.05
C VAL A 515 -35.53 -13.98 -13.69
N VAL A 516 -36.80 -14.39 -13.58
CA VAL A 516 -37.48 -14.49 -12.28
C VAL A 516 -37.90 -15.93 -12.06
N ALA A 517 -37.37 -16.51 -10.98
CA ALA A 517 -37.75 -17.82 -10.49
C ALA A 517 -38.83 -17.69 -9.41
N SER A 518 -39.80 -18.60 -9.43
CA SER A 518 -40.86 -18.66 -8.40
C SER A 518 -41.09 -20.09 -7.90
N ARG A 519 -41.42 -20.24 -6.62
CA ARG A 519 -41.82 -21.53 -6.03
C ARG A 519 -42.96 -21.34 -5.03
N SER A 520 -43.84 -22.32 -4.92
CA SER A 520 -45.06 -22.24 -4.08
C SER A 520 -44.77 -22.18 -2.58
N ASN A 521 -43.67 -22.77 -2.12
CA ASN A 521 -43.20 -22.78 -0.73
C ASN A 521 -41.72 -23.21 -0.69
N VAL A 522 -41.11 -23.22 0.50
CA VAL A 522 -39.70 -23.60 0.75
C VAL A 522 -39.30 -24.96 0.13
N ARG A 523 -40.23 -25.93 0.04
CA ARG A 523 -40.00 -27.26 -0.54
C ARG A 523 -40.49 -27.40 -1.99
N GLY A 524 -41.12 -26.36 -2.53
CA GLY A 524 -41.66 -26.34 -3.89
C GLY A 524 -40.55 -26.32 -4.93
N ARG A 525 -40.81 -26.90 -6.11
CA ARG A 525 -39.89 -26.82 -7.25
C ARG A 525 -39.83 -25.40 -7.80
N TRP A 526 -38.62 -24.96 -8.16
CA TRP A 526 -38.42 -23.70 -8.85
C TRP A 526 -39.01 -23.73 -10.26
N ARG A 527 -39.75 -22.69 -10.61
CA ARG A 527 -40.13 -22.37 -11.98
C ARG A 527 -39.37 -21.13 -12.40
N VAL A 528 -38.48 -21.30 -13.37
CA VAL A 528 -37.61 -20.26 -13.89
C VAL A 528 -38.25 -19.66 -15.13
N THR A 529 -38.61 -18.37 -15.09
CA THR A 529 -39.27 -17.67 -16.20
C THR A 529 -38.42 -16.48 -16.66
N PRO A 530 -37.94 -16.46 -17.91
CA PRO A 530 -37.31 -15.27 -18.47
C PRO A 530 -38.32 -14.11 -18.55
N VAL A 531 -37.92 -12.90 -18.13
CA VAL A 531 -38.84 -11.74 -18.16
C VAL A 531 -39.06 -11.28 -19.61
N VAL A 532 -37.98 -10.97 -20.34
CA VAL A 532 -37.95 -10.71 -21.80
C VAL A 532 -36.50 -10.87 -22.30
N THR A 533 -36.31 -11.61 -23.39
CA THR A 533 -35.02 -11.76 -24.08
C THR A 533 -34.52 -10.44 -24.69
N PRO A 534 -33.24 -10.07 -24.55
CA PRO A 534 -32.68 -8.86 -25.14
C PRO A 534 -32.81 -8.86 -26.67
N ARG A 535 -33.08 -7.69 -27.26
CA ARG A 535 -33.16 -7.51 -28.74
C ARG A 535 -31.86 -7.03 -29.39
N VAL A 536 -30.81 -6.80 -28.60
CA VAL A 536 -29.55 -6.18 -29.04
C VAL A 536 -28.39 -7.07 -28.58
N ASN A 537 -27.41 -7.29 -29.45
CA ASN A 537 -26.10 -7.85 -29.07
C ASN A 537 -25.41 -6.86 -28.11
N ASP A 538 -24.73 -7.35 -27.07
CA ASP A 538 -24.10 -6.57 -26.00
C ASP A 538 -25.05 -5.82 -25.03
N SER A 539 -26.30 -6.27 -24.89
CA SER A 539 -27.25 -5.71 -23.91
C SER A 539 -26.94 -6.18 -22.48
N PHE A 540 -27.01 -5.29 -21.49
CA PHE A 540 -26.82 -5.62 -20.07
C PHE A 540 -28.07 -5.32 -19.21
N ASP A 541 -28.43 -6.27 -18.35
CA ASP A 541 -29.43 -6.11 -17.27
C ASP A 541 -28.71 -6.10 -15.90
N ALA A 542 -29.12 -5.21 -14.99
CA ALA A 542 -28.49 -5.01 -13.68
C ALA A 542 -29.49 -4.74 -12.55
N LYS A 543 -29.12 -5.13 -11.34
CA LYS A 543 -29.72 -4.80 -10.04
C LYS A 543 -31.25 -4.80 -10.09
N PRO A 544 -31.86 -5.99 -10.24
CA PRO A 544 -33.28 -6.11 -10.09
C PRO A 544 -33.72 -5.74 -8.67
N ALA A 545 -34.96 -5.26 -8.55
CA ALA A 545 -35.70 -5.09 -7.32
C ALA A 545 -37.07 -5.75 -7.52
N LEU A 546 -37.45 -6.62 -6.59
CA LEU A 546 -38.75 -7.29 -6.59
C LEU A 546 -39.63 -6.71 -5.49
N VAL A 547 -40.90 -6.46 -5.80
CA VAL A 547 -41.88 -6.02 -4.82
C VAL A 547 -43.24 -6.66 -5.08
N ALA A 548 -43.86 -7.12 -4.00
CA ALA A 548 -45.23 -7.63 -3.99
C ALA A 548 -46.22 -6.49 -3.72
N ALA A 549 -47.24 -6.38 -4.56
CA ALA A 549 -48.33 -5.42 -4.37
C ALA A 549 -49.47 -6.04 -3.54
N PRO A 550 -50.25 -5.22 -2.80
CA PRO A 550 -51.36 -5.71 -1.96
C PRO A 550 -52.45 -6.49 -2.72
N ASP A 551 -52.58 -6.23 -4.02
CA ASP A 551 -53.54 -6.85 -4.94
C ASP A 551 -53.06 -8.19 -5.53
N GLY A 552 -51.89 -8.69 -5.11
CA GLY A 552 -51.31 -9.95 -5.57
C GLY A 552 -50.45 -9.82 -6.84
N ARG A 553 -50.31 -8.63 -7.43
CA ARG A 553 -49.36 -8.39 -8.52
C ARG A 553 -47.93 -8.37 -7.99
N MET A 554 -46.99 -8.85 -8.79
CA MET A 554 -45.56 -8.67 -8.55
C MET A 554 -44.99 -7.71 -9.58
N TYR A 555 -44.13 -6.80 -9.11
CA TYR A 555 -43.34 -5.93 -9.97
C TYR A 555 -41.86 -6.31 -9.88
N VAL A 556 -41.19 -6.27 -11.03
CA VAL A 556 -39.74 -6.34 -11.12
C VAL A 556 -39.23 -5.09 -11.81
N VAL A 557 -38.26 -4.43 -11.19
CA VAL A 557 -37.64 -3.19 -11.67
C VAL A 557 -36.14 -3.40 -11.79
N TRP A 558 -35.52 -3.04 -12.91
CA TRP A 558 -34.09 -3.24 -13.10
C TRP A 558 -33.51 -2.22 -14.08
N SER A 559 -32.19 -2.08 -14.12
CA SER A 559 -31.51 -1.28 -15.14
C SER A 559 -31.25 -2.13 -16.38
N ARG A 560 -31.58 -1.62 -17.56
CA ARG A 560 -31.41 -2.28 -18.86
C ARG A 560 -30.71 -1.37 -19.86
N LEU A 561 -29.74 -1.91 -20.60
CA LEU A 561 -29.18 -1.27 -21.79
C LEU A 561 -30.13 -1.48 -22.98
N LEU A 562 -30.77 -0.41 -23.45
CA LEU A 562 -31.71 -0.49 -24.58
C LEU A 562 -31.04 -0.21 -25.93
N ARG A 563 -29.93 0.55 -25.92
CA ARG A 563 -29.03 0.84 -27.04
C ARG A 563 -27.61 1.02 -26.48
N PRO A 564 -26.53 0.89 -27.29
CA PRO A 564 -25.15 1.03 -26.79
C PRO A 564 -24.87 2.30 -25.97
N THR A 565 -25.61 3.38 -26.23
CA THR A 565 -25.47 4.67 -25.54
C THR A 565 -26.60 5.01 -24.58
N TYR A 566 -27.59 4.11 -24.40
CA TYR A 566 -28.81 4.40 -23.64
C TYR A 566 -29.16 3.30 -22.65
N VAL A 567 -28.92 3.58 -21.36
CA VAL A 567 -29.36 2.79 -20.22
C VAL A 567 -30.66 3.38 -19.67
N ALA A 568 -31.63 2.52 -19.35
CA ALA A 568 -32.89 2.93 -18.75
C ALA A 568 -33.24 2.02 -17.57
N THR A 569 -33.90 2.57 -16.55
CA THR A 569 -34.61 1.74 -15.57
C THR A 569 -35.94 1.32 -16.17
N VAL A 570 -36.21 0.02 -16.16
CA VAL A 570 -37.43 -0.57 -16.71
C VAL A 570 -38.20 -1.31 -15.64
N VAL A 571 -39.53 -1.37 -15.81
CA VAL A 571 -40.44 -2.13 -14.95
C VAL A 571 -41.20 -3.16 -15.78
N SER A 572 -41.41 -4.34 -15.19
CA SER A 572 -42.34 -5.35 -15.67
C SER A 572 -43.19 -5.86 -14.51
N SER A 573 -44.36 -6.41 -14.84
CA SER A 573 -45.33 -6.88 -13.86
C SER A 573 -45.95 -8.22 -14.26
N THR A 574 -46.37 -8.98 -13.25
CA THR A 574 -47.09 -10.26 -13.40
C THR A 574 -48.27 -10.30 -12.44
N SER A 575 -49.38 -10.88 -12.89
CA SER A 575 -50.56 -11.19 -12.07
C SER A 575 -50.87 -12.69 -11.97
N ASN A 576 -50.13 -13.55 -12.69
CA ASN A 576 -50.38 -14.99 -12.77
C ASN A 576 -49.29 -15.83 -12.09
N GLY A 577 -48.72 -15.29 -11.00
CA GLY A 577 -47.73 -16.00 -10.20
C GLY A 577 -46.37 -16.20 -10.88
N GLY A 578 -45.96 -15.27 -11.77
CA GLY A 578 -44.68 -15.29 -12.46
C GLY A 578 -44.63 -16.19 -13.69
N ARG A 579 -45.78 -16.64 -14.21
CA ARG A 579 -45.84 -17.45 -15.44
C ARG A 579 -45.59 -16.64 -16.69
N THR A 580 -46.05 -15.39 -16.73
CA THR A 580 -45.82 -14.47 -17.84
C THR A 580 -45.57 -13.07 -17.31
N TRP A 581 -44.62 -12.37 -17.91
CA TRP A 581 -44.28 -10.99 -17.56
C TRP A 581 -44.74 -10.02 -18.64
N SER A 582 -45.21 -8.84 -18.22
CA SER A 582 -45.60 -7.78 -19.15
C SER A 582 -44.39 -7.19 -19.87
N LYS A 583 -44.60 -6.59 -21.06
CA LYS A 583 -43.51 -5.95 -21.81
C LYS A 583 -42.84 -4.86 -20.96
N PRO A 584 -41.49 -4.86 -20.83
CA PRO A 584 -40.77 -3.89 -20.01
C PRO A 584 -41.07 -2.46 -20.45
N ARG A 585 -41.41 -1.60 -19.48
CA ARG A 585 -41.69 -0.18 -19.69
C ARG A 585 -40.61 0.67 -19.06
N VAL A 586 -40.14 1.68 -19.78
CA VAL A 586 -39.16 2.63 -19.28
C VAL A 586 -39.79 3.52 -18.22
N VAL A 587 -39.16 3.62 -17.06
CA VAL A 587 -39.62 4.48 -15.94
C VAL A 587 -39.57 5.95 -16.34
N SER A 588 -38.44 6.43 -16.86
CA SER A 588 -38.36 7.79 -17.43
C SER A 588 -37.26 7.89 -18.48
N ARG A 589 -37.52 8.70 -19.51
CA ARG A 589 -36.53 9.04 -20.55
C ARG A 589 -35.65 10.23 -20.17
N GLU A 590 -35.96 10.92 -19.07
CA GLU A 590 -35.17 12.05 -18.57
C GLU A 590 -33.87 11.62 -17.90
N LEU A 591 -33.83 10.36 -17.43
CA LEU A 591 -32.67 9.70 -16.83
C LEU A 591 -31.64 9.38 -17.92
N LYS A 592 -30.36 9.62 -17.63
CA LYS A 592 -29.26 9.45 -18.58
C LYS A 592 -28.53 8.11 -18.38
N LEU A 593 -28.23 7.77 -17.14
CA LEU A 593 -27.53 6.54 -16.75
C LEU A 593 -28.04 6.08 -15.38
N PRO A 594 -29.28 5.56 -15.30
CA PRO A 594 -29.85 5.18 -14.02
C PRO A 594 -29.31 3.84 -13.51
N LYS A 595 -28.96 3.80 -12.23
CA LYS A 595 -28.36 2.66 -11.51
C LYS A 595 -28.97 2.50 -10.12
N LEU A 596 -28.72 1.35 -9.49
CA LEU A 596 -29.10 1.03 -8.11
C LEU A 596 -30.61 1.18 -7.87
N ALA A 597 -31.42 0.57 -8.73
CA ALA A 597 -32.87 0.64 -8.60
C ALA A 597 -33.35 -0.01 -7.29
N SER A 598 -34.28 0.63 -6.61
CA SER A 598 -35.06 0.08 -5.51
C SER A 598 -36.53 0.40 -5.73
N ALA A 599 -37.43 -0.45 -5.23
CA ALA A 599 -38.85 -0.30 -5.43
C ALA A 599 -39.67 -0.67 -4.20
N THR A 600 -40.81 -0.03 -4.03
CA THR A 600 -41.78 -0.32 -2.97
C THR A 600 -43.19 -0.01 -3.48
N VAL A 601 -44.20 -0.62 -2.87
CA VAL A 601 -45.61 -0.40 -3.20
C VAL A 601 -46.34 0.02 -1.93
N ASP A 602 -47.12 1.10 -2.01
CA ASP A 602 -47.93 1.52 -0.87
C ASP A 602 -49.20 0.68 -0.70
N ALA A 603 -49.90 0.88 0.42
CA ALA A 603 -51.15 0.18 0.71
C ALA A 603 -52.26 0.40 -0.34
N HIS A 604 -52.17 1.45 -1.16
CA HIS A 604 -53.12 1.74 -2.24
C HIS A 604 -52.72 1.12 -3.58
N GLY A 605 -51.60 0.40 -3.64
CA GLY A 605 -51.08 -0.21 -4.86
C GLY A 605 -50.28 0.75 -5.75
N THR A 606 -49.92 1.94 -5.26
CA THR A 606 -49.05 2.88 -5.98
C THR A 606 -47.62 2.37 -5.92
N LEU A 607 -46.97 2.27 -7.09
CA LEU A 607 -45.57 1.85 -7.21
C LEU A 607 -44.64 3.06 -7.11
N TYR A 608 -43.65 2.96 -6.22
CA TYR A 608 -42.55 3.93 -6.12
C TYR A 608 -41.24 3.24 -6.48
N VAL A 609 -40.44 3.92 -7.30
CA VAL A 609 -39.12 3.45 -7.74
C VAL A 609 -38.11 4.53 -7.43
N ALA A 610 -36.99 4.20 -6.81
CA ALA A 610 -35.89 5.12 -6.59
C ALA A 610 -34.59 4.57 -7.19
N GLY A 611 -33.65 5.47 -7.42
CA GLY A 611 -32.34 5.11 -7.96
C GLY A 611 -31.39 6.29 -7.97
N VAL A 612 -30.22 6.07 -8.55
CA VAL A 612 -29.24 7.12 -8.81
C VAL A 612 -29.12 7.32 -10.31
N ASP A 613 -28.90 8.56 -10.70
CA ASP A 613 -28.66 8.95 -12.08
C ASP A 613 -27.60 10.06 -12.13
N THR A 614 -26.86 10.08 -13.23
CA THR A 614 -25.73 11.01 -13.44
C THR A 614 -26.15 12.46 -13.62
N ARG A 615 -27.39 12.71 -14.03
CA ARG A 615 -27.93 14.06 -14.23
C ARG A 615 -28.70 14.55 -13.02
N LEU A 616 -29.54 13.71 -12.43
CA LEU A 616 -30.43 14.10 -11.34
C LEU A 616 -29.84 13.85 -9.94
N GLY A 617 -28.80 13.02 -9.81
CA GLY A 617 -28.35 12.50 -8.53
C GLY A 617 -29.32 11.42 -8.04
N VAL A 618 -29.80 11.52 -6.81
CA VAL A 618 -30.82 10.59 -6.29
C VAL A 618 -32.18 11.01 -6.83
N TRP A 619 -32.93 10.06 -7.39
CA TRP A 619 -34.26 10.28 -7.96
C TRP A 619 -35.28 9.30 -7.39
N VAL A 620 -36.55 9.70 -7.44
CA VAL A 620 -37.70 8.87 -7.10
C VAL A 620 -38.80 9.10 -8.13
N ALA A 621 -39.49 8.03 -8.53
CA ALA A 621 -40.56 8.04 -9.49
C ALA A 621 -41.79 7.35 -8.90
N ARG A 622 -42.98 7.84 -9.25
CA ARG A 622 -44.27 7.31 -8.78
C ARG A 622 -45.12 6.89 -9.97
N SER A 623 -45.75 5.72 -9.89
CA SER A 623 -46.79 5.28 -10.81
C SER A 623 -48.05 4.85 -10.05
N ALA A 624 -49.17 5.49 -10.35
CA ALA A 624 -50.49 5.15 -9.80
C ALA A 624 -51.28 4.19 -10.69
N ASP A 625 -50.74 3.82 -11.85
CA ASP A 625 -51.44 3.09 -12.92
C ASP A 625 -50.72 1.78 -13.28
N ALA A 626 -50.23 1.09 -12.26
CA ALA A 626 -49.56 -0.20 -12.36
C ALA A 626 -48.30 -0.19 -13.25
N GLY A 627 -47.49 0.87 -13.14
CA GLY A 627 -46.20 1.00 -13.83
C GLY A 627 -46.31 1.45 -15.29
N ARG A 628 -47.44 2.03 -15.71
CA ARG A 628 -47.62 2.50 -17.10
C ARG A 628 -47.08 3.90 -17.32
N HIS A 629 -47.37 4.83 -16.40
CA HIS A 629 -46.85 6.19 -16.41
C HIS A 629 -46.17 6.51 -15.08
N PHE A 630 -45.07 7.23 -15.15
CA PHE A 630 -44.29 7.63 -13.98
C PHE A 630 -44.14 9.14 -13.90
N VAL A 631 -44.33 9.67 -12.69
CA VAL A 631 -43.98 11.06 -12.34
C VAL A 631 -42.63 11.02 -11.65
N LEU A 632 -41.62 11.65 -12.24
CA LEU A 632 -40.24 11.68 -11.74
C LEU A 632 -40.02 12.90 -10.84
N ARG A 633 -39.24 12.70 -9.77
CA ARG A 633 -38.81 13.77 -8.85
C ARG A 633 -37.36 13.59 -8.43
N LYS A 634 -36.63 14.70 -8.38
CA LYS A 634 -35.29 14.77 -7.78
C LYS A 634 -35.40 14.71 -6.25
N VAL A 635 -34.60 13.83 -5.63
CA VAL A 635 -34.57 13.63 -4.17
C VAL A 635 -33.49 14.49 -3.53
N GLY A 636 -32.26 14.37 -4.02
CA GLY A 636 -31.12 15.08 -3.48
C GLY A 636 -30.00 15.19 -4.51
N PRO A 637 -29.25 16.30 -4.53
CA PRO A 637 -28.06 16.39 -5.36
C PRO A 637 -27.03 15.37 -4.86
N LEU A 638 -26.50 14.57 -5.79
CA LEU A 638 -25.20 13.93 -5.61
C LEU A 638 -24.19 14.85 -6.32
N ARG A 639 -23.06 15.16 -5.68
CA ARG A 639 -21.92 15.76 -6.37
C ARG A 639 -21.35 14.70 -7.30
N LEU A 640 -21.78 14.72 -8.54
CA LEU A 640 -21.21 13.96 -9.63
C LEU A 640 -20.47 14.98 -10.49
N GLU A 641 -19.23 15.30 -10.12
CA GLU A 641 -18.45 16.34 -10.79
C GLU A 641 -18.01 15.90 -12.20
N SER A 642 -18.01 14.59 -12.50
CA SER A 642 -17.75 14.05 -13.85
C SER A 642 -18.36 12.66 -14.09
N TRP A 643 -18.30 12.19 -15.35
CA TRP A 643 -18.66 10.82 -15.76
C TRP A 643 -17.86 9.70 -15.05
N ASN A 644 -16.83 10.06 -14.29
CA ASN A 644 -15.86 9.16 -13.67
C ASN A 644 -15.57 9.56 -12.20
N ASP A 645 -16.49 10.26 -11.53
CA ASP A 645 -16.27 10.76 -10.17
C ASP A 645 -16.06 9.61 -9.16
N PRO A 646 -14.82 9.36 -8.69
CA PRO A 646 -14.51 8.25 -7.81
C PRO A 646 -14.99 8.52 -6.37
N THR A 647 -15.52 9.72 -6.09
CA THR A 647 -16.00 10.14 -4.75
C THR A 647 -17.48 9.86 -4.51
N THR A 648 -18.20 9.28 -5.46
CA THR A 648 -19.62 8.92 -5.27
C THR A 648 -20.00 7.56 -5.83
N CYS A 649 -19.14 6.93 -6.65
CA CYS A 649 -19.31 5.57 -7.17
C CYS A 649 -20.71 5.25 -7.73
N ALA A 650 -21.38 6.27 -8.28
CA ALA A 650 -22.67 6.13 -8.93
C ALA A 650 -22.55 5.50 -10.34
N ILE A 651 -21.36 5.59 -10.93
CA ILE A 651 -21.03 5.09 -12.26
C ILE A 651 -19.84 4.15 -12.06
N ALA A 652 -20.03 2.88 -12.41
CA ALA A 652 -19.04 1.82 -12.24
C ALA A 652 -17.69 2.19 -12.85
N GLN A 653 -16.72 2.57 -12.01
CA GLN A 653 -15.32 2.34 -12.33
C GLN A 653 -14.94 0.98 -11.74
N LYS A 654 -14.69 0.03 -12.64
CA LYS A 654 -14.33 -1.36 -12.39
C LYS A 654 -13.00 -1.57 -11.64
N TYR A 655 -12.29 -0.53 -11.20
CA TYR A 655 -10.99 -0.70 -10.56
C TYR A 655 -10.72 0.43 -9.57
N PRO A 656 -11.39 0.48 -8.40
CA PRO A 656 -10.90 1.34 -7.32
C PRO A 656 -9.48 0.89 -6.98
N THR A 657 -8.50 1.80 -7.03
CA THR A 657 -7.16 1.46 -6.56
C THR A 657 -7.20 1.18 -5.04
N PRO A 658 -6.26 0.41 -4.47
CA PRO A 658 -6.27 0.11 -3.04
C PRO A 658 -6.34 1.35 -2.12
N ASN A 659 -5.84 2.51 -2.59
CA ASN A 659 -5.94 3.80 -1.91
C ASN A 659 -7.34 4.48 -2.05
N GLU A 660 -8.11 4.11 -3.06
CA GLU A 660 -9.48 4.60 -3.33
C GLU A 660 -10.57 3.68 -2.78
N ALA A 661 -10.24 2.45 -2.39
CA ALA A 661 -11.19 1.49 -1.80
C ALA A 661 -11.92 2.02 -0.54
N THR A 662 -11.32 2.95 0.20
CA THR A 662 -11.96 3.65 1.34
C THR A 662 -12.75 4.89 0.93
N ARG A 663 -12.64 5.33 -0.32
CA ARG A 663 -13.28 6.54 -0.87
C ARG A 663 -14.48 6.23 -1.76
N CYS A 664 -14.69 4.97 -2.16
CA CYS A 664 -15.77 4.53 -3.03
C CYS A 664 -16.98 3.98 -2.24
N LEU A 665 -17.73 4.85 -1.58
CA LEU A 665 -18.83 4.45 -0.71
C LEU A 665 -20.18 4.81 -1.38
N GLY A 666 -20.70 3.88 -2.18
CA GLY A 666 -21.87 4.11 -3.03
C GLY A 666 -23.13 4.60 -2.28
N PRO A 667 -24.05 5.32 -2.97
CA PRO A 667 -25.22 5.97 -2.38
C PRO A 667 -26.35 5.02 -1.98
N ASN A 668 -26.44 3.84 -2.61
CA ASN A 668 -27.46 2.78 -2.42
C ASN A 668 -28.87 3.27 -1.98
N PRO A 669 -29.60 4.00 -2.84
CA PRO A 669 -30.88 4.58 -2.43
C PRO A 669 -31.94 3.50 -2.20
N THR A 670 -32.60 3.52 -1.04
CA THR A 670 -33.72 2.64 -0.70
C THR A 670 -34.99 3.45 -0.49
N VAL A 671 -36.08 3.06 -1.17
CA VAL A 671 -37.40 3.68 -1.04
C VAL A 671 -38.34 2.82 -0.20
N VAL A 672 -39.02 3.44 0.76
CA VAL A 672 -40.03 2.79 1.60
C VAL A 672 -41.22 3.72 1.85
N THR A 673 -42.38 3.16 2.14
CA THR A 673 -43.59 3.94 2.43
C THR A 673 -44.12 3.66 3.84
N ALA A 674 -44.46 4.71 4.59
CA ALA A 674 -45.09 4.60 5.89
C ALA A 674 -46.04 5.78 6.15
N ARG A 675 -47.23 5.54 6.72
CA ARG A 675 -48.21 6.59 7.08
C ARG A 675 -48.49 7.60 5.96
N GLN A 676 -48.77 7.13 4.75
CA GLN A 676 -48.98 7.96 3.55
C GLN A 676 -47.81 8.92 3.22
N ARG A 677 -46.60 8.52 3.57
CA ARG A 677 -45.37 9.23 3.21
C ARG A 677 -44.42 8.27 2.53
N VAL A 678 -43.62 8.82 1.64
CA VAL A 678 -42.57 8.13 0.91
C VAL A 678 -41.24 8.60 1.48
N TYR A 679 -40.39 7.67 1.89
CA TYR A 679 -39.06 7.94 2.41
C TYR A 679 -38.01 7.36 1.47
N VAL A 680 -37.03 8.17 1.11
CA VAL A 680 -35.86 7.74 0.33
C VAL A 680 -34.62 7.93 1.20
N THR A 681 -33.98 6.82 1.55
CA THR A 681 -32.70 6.81 2.27
C THR A 681 -31.55 6.65 1.30
N TYR A 682 -30.44 7.36 1.49
CA TYR A 682 -29.28 7.34 0.61
C TYR A 682 -28.03 7.86 1.32
N SER A 683 -26.85 7.40 0.94
CA SER A 683 -25.58 8.00 1.36
C SER A 683 -25.14 9.08 0.38
N THR A 684 -24.48 10.11 0.89
CA THR A 684 -23.85 11.16 0.09
C THR A 684 -22.66 11.75 0.85
N VAL A 685 -21.75 12.37 0.10
CA VAL A 685 -20.69 13.19 0.68
C VAL A 685 -21.30 14.44 1.30
N GLU A 686 -21.01 14.66 2.57
CA GLU A 686 -21.42 15.83 3.34
C GLU A 686 -20.43 17.00 3.17
N PRO A 687 -20.80 18.23 3.57
CA PRO A 687 -19.92 19.41 3.43
C PRO A 687 -18.55 19.29 4.11
N ASN A 688 -18.42 18.40 5.10
CA ASN A 688 -17.16 18.07 5.78
C ASN A 688 -16.25 17.10 4.97
N GLY A 689 -16.65 16.72 3.75
CA GLY A 689 -15.93 15.78 2.90
C GLY A 689 -16.07 14.31 3.33
N ARG A 690 -17.01 13.98 4.21
CA ARG A 690 -17.25 12.62 4.73
C ARG A 690 -18.56 12.05 4.22
N TYR A 691 -18.65 10.73 4.16
CA TYR A 691 -19.89 10.07 3.80
C TYR A 691 -20.87 10.05 4.97
N GLY A 692 -22.10 10.49 4.70
CA GLY A 692 -23.20 10.49 5.66
C GLY A 692 -24.46 9.88 5.06
N VAL A 693 -25.24 9.20 5.89
CA VAL A 693 -26.55 8.65 5.50
C VAL A 693 -27.64 9.70 5.72
N ARG A 694 -28.40 9.98 4.66
CA ARG A 694 -29.51 10.93 4.63
C ARG A 694 -30.83 10.24 4.37
N ILE A 695 -31.90 10.92 4.74
CA ILE A 695 -33.27 10.54 4.43
C ILE A 695 -34.02 11.75 3.89
N SER A 696 -34.87 11.54 2.88
CA SER A 696 -35.75 12.56 2.32
C SER A 696 -37.17 12.02 2.29
N ALA A 697 -38.10 12.80 2.84
CA ALA A 697 -39.50 12.44 2.98
C ALA A 697 -40.36 13.24 2.02
N PHE A 698 -41.32 12.56 1.40
CA PHE A 698 -42.28 13.12 0.46
C PHE A 698 -43.70 12.70 0.86
N ASP A 699 -44.69 13.46 0.39
CA ASP A 699 -46.08 12.99 0.38
C ASP A 699 -46.29 11.91 -0.70
N THR A 700 -47.49 11.34 -0.76
CA THR A 700 -47.88 10.35 -1.78
C THR A 700 -47.82 10.89 -3.21
N ASN A 701 -47.77 12.20 -3.43
CA ASN A 701 -47.63 12.85 -4.74
C ASN A 701 -46.19 13.30 -5.04
N LEU A 702 -45.21 12.84 -4.26
CA LEU A 702 -43.80 13.21 -4.37
C LEU A 702 -43.51 14.71 -4.13
N ARG A 703 -44.35 15.42 -3.37
CA ARG A 703 -44.03 16.77 -2.89
C ARG A 703 -43.08 16.66 -1.69
N PRO A 704 -41.96 17.41 -1.69
CA PRO A 704 -40.96 17.30 -0.63
C PRO A 704 -41.53 17.82 0.69
N LEU A 705 -41.41 17.02 1.76
CA LEU A 705 -41.83 17.40 3.11
C LEU A 705 -40.65 17.87 3.96
N TYR A 706 -39.58 17.08 3.98
CA TYR A 706 -38.32 17.43 4.65
C TYR A 706 -37.18 16.52 4.19
N ALA A 707 -35.95 16.94 4.43
CA ALA A 707 -34.75 16.11 4.30
C ALA A 707 -33.90 16.27 5.55
N GLY A 708 -33.27 15.18 5.99
CA GLY A 708 -32.47 15.14 7.21
C GLY A 708 -31.40 14.06 7.16
N ARG A 709 -30.63 13.97 8.24
CA ARG A 709 -29.63 12.92 8.45
C ARG A 709 -30.23 11.78 9.28
N VAL A 710 -29.75 10.56 9.05
CA VAL A 710 -30.06 9.39 9.88
C VAL A 710 -29.04 9.30 11.02
N GLY A 711 -29.53 9.32 12.27
CA GLY A 711 -28.72 9.18 13.49
C GLY A 711 -27.89 10.42 13.87
N PRO A 712 -27.52 10.57 15.16
CA PRO A 712 -26.58 11.60 15.62
C PRO A 712 -25.13 11.34 15.17
N LEU A 713 -24.40 12.41 14.85
CA LEU A 713 -22.94 12.40 14.69
C LEU A 713 -22.25 12.36 16.06
N LYS A 714 -21.35 11.41 16.28
CA LYS A 714 -20.28 11.62 17.26
C LYS A 714 -19.20 12.50 16.63
N ARG A 715 -18.59 13.42 17.40
CA ARG A 715 -17.44 14.22 16.92
C ARG A 715 -16.29 13.28 16.53
N GLY A 716 -15.90 13.27 15.25
CA GLY A 716 -14.80 12.45 14.73
C GLY A 716 -14.85 12.25 13.20
N ALA A 717 -13.77 11.71 12.64
CA ALA A 717 -13.64 11.39 11.22
C ALA A 717 -14.22 9.99 10.91
N ALA A 718 -15.54 9.87 10.83
CA ALA A 718 -16.22 8.61 10.48
C ALA A 718 -16.98 8.73 9.15
N ASP A 719 -17.00 7.64 8.39
CA ASP A 719 -17.73 7.51 7.14
C ASP A 719 -18.91 6.53 7.34
N GLN A 720 -20.09 6.91 6.83
CA GLN A 720 -21.35 6.15 6.92
C GLN A 720 -21.91 5.87 5.53
N PHE A 721 -22.19 4.61 5.23
CA PHE A 721 -22.43 4.20 3.84
C PHE A 721 -23.28 2.94 3.67
N TRP A 722 -23.68 2.70 2.41
CA TRP A 722 -24.51 1.57 2.00
C TRP A 722 -25.77 1.40 2.86
N PRO A 723 -26.62 2.44 2.97
CA PRO A 723 -27.81 2.35 3.78
C PRO A 723 -28.84 1.40 3.17
N VAL A 724 -29.62 0.77 4.03
CA VAL A 724 -30.85 0.04 3.70
C VAL A 724 -31.93 0.45 4.70
N SER A 725 -33.16 0.59 4.22
CA SER A 725 -34.29 1.00 5.06
C SER A 725 -35.49 0.08 4.90
N ALA A 726 -36.21 -0.12 6.01
CA ALA A 726 -37.43 -0.89 6.06
C ALA A 726 -38.42 -0.24 7.03
N VAL A 727 -39.69 -0.62 6.91
CA VAL A 727 -40.78 -0.11 7.74
C VAL A 727 -41.45 -1.28 8.40
N ASP A 728 -41.67 -1.17 9.70
CA ASP A 728 -42.53 -2.10 10.43
C ASP A 728 -44.00 -1.82 10.06
N PRO A 729 -44.73 -2.75 9.43
CA PRO A 729 -46.12 -2.54 9.06
C PRO A 729 -47.04 -2.26 10.26
N SER A 730 -46.71 -2.79 11.45
CA SER A 730 -47.56 -2.70 12.64
C SER A 730 -47.46 -1.35 13.35
N SER A 731 -46.23 -0.86 13.56
CA SER A 731 -45.97 0.41 14.25
C SER A 731 -45.77 1.60 13.30
N ALA A 732 -45.54 1.32 12.01
CA ALA A 732 -45.07 2.26 11.00
C ALA A 732 -43.76 2.97 11.38
N THR A 733 -42.93 2.31 12.19
CA THR A 733 -41.61 2.78 12.57
C THR A 733 -40.62 2.55 11.43
N LEU A 734 -39.80 3.56 11.14
CA LEU A 734 -38.73 3.48 10.16
C LEU A 734 -37.47 2.89 10.79
N TRP A 735 -36.87 1.94 10.10
CA TRP A 735 -35.60 1.33 10.45
C TRP A 735 -34.60 1.60 9.34
N VAL A 736 -33.39 2.03 9.73
CA VAL A 736 -32.29 2.26 8.78
C VAL A 736 -31.04 1.62 9.34
N CYS A 737 -30.43 0.75 8.56
CA CYS A 737 -29.14 0.13 8.87
C CYS A 737 -28.10 0.53 7.83
N TYR A 738 -26.85 0.67 8.26
CA TYR A 738 -25.73 1.09 7.43
C TYR A 738 -24.40 0.66 8.05
N TYR A 739 -23.34 0.71 7.26
CA TYR A 739 -21.98 0.53 7.76
C TYR A 739 -21.43 1.86 8.29
N ASP A 740 -20.75 1.80 9.43
CA ASP A 740 -20.21 2.96 10.13
C ASP A 740 -18.78 2.69 10.60
N THR A 741 -17.84 3.60 10.31
CA THR A 741 -16.43 3.47 10.72
C THR A 741 -16.12 4.21 12.03
N THR A 742 -17.12 4.62 12.80
CA THR A 742 -16.90 5.37 14.04
C THR A 742 -16.13 4.52 15.04
N GLY A 743 -14.94 4.98 15.43
CA GLY A 743 -14.04 4.25 16.34
C GLY A 743 -12.74 3.77 15.69
N ASP A 744 -12.62 3.88 14.36
CA ASP A 744 -11.39 3.55 13.62
C ASP A 744 -10.80 4.81 12.92
N PRO A 745 -9.70 5.39 13.43
CA PRO A 745 -9.01 6.51 12.78
C PRO A 745 -8.49 6.17 11.38
N SER A 746 -8.17 4.90 11.13
CA SER A 746 -7.62 4.43 9.85
C SER A 746 -8.69 4.20 8.79
N ARG A 747 -9.97 4.12 9.20
CA ARG A 747 -11.13 3.85 8.32
C ARG A 747 -10.89 2.61 7.45
N LYS A 748 -10.46 1.52 8.08
CA LYS A 748 -10.32 0.19 7.49
C LYS A 748 -11.30 -0.82 8.09
N GLN A 749 -11.89 -0.48 9.24
CA GLN A 749 -12.88 -1.27 9.96
C GLN A 749 -14.23 -0.54 9.98
N ALA A 750 -15.30 -1.26 9.71
CA ALA A 750 -16.67 -0.77 9.78
C ALA A 750 -17.55 -1.71 10.60
N TRP A 751 -18.50 -1.15 11.33
CA TRP A 751 -19.52 -1.90 12.05
C TRP A 751 -20.87 -1.73 11.36
N PHE A 752 -21.63 -2.81 11.26
CA PHE A 752 -23.01 -2.74 10.80
C PHE A 752 -23.91 -2.26 11.94
N VAL A 753 -24.49 -1.07 11.77
CA VAL A 753 -25.28 -0.38 12.78
C VAL A 753 -26.69 -0.09 12.29
N CYS A 754 -27.64 0.02 13.21
CA CYS A 754 -29.03 0.34 12.92
C CYS A 754 -29.55 1.46 13.84
N ALA A 755 -30.45 2.28 13.30
CA ALA A 755 -31.17 3.33 14.02
C ALA A 755 -32.65 3.32 13.64
N ILE A 756 -33.52 3.78 14.55
CA ILE A 756 -34.96 3.80 14.34
C ILE A 756 -35.54 5.22 14.47
N SER A 757 -36.66 5.46 13.80
CA SER A 757 -37.40 6.71 13.88
C SER A 757 -38.89 6.51 13.63
N SER A 758 -39.73 7.13 14.46
CA SER A 758 -41.20 7.13 14.27
C SER A 758 -41.69 8.13 13.24
N ASN A 759 -40.86 9.12 12.87
CA ASN A 759 -41.25 10.23 12.00
C ASN A 759 -40.22 10.59 10.94
N GLY A 760 -39.05 9.93 10.93
CA GLY A 760 -37.88 10.13 10.06
C GLY A 760 -37.08 11.42 10.33
N ARG A 761 -37.45 12.21 11.34
CA ARG A 761 -36.75 13.44 11.76
C ARG A 761 -35.88 13.24 12.99
N ARG A 762 -36.42 12.55 14.01
CA ARG A 762 -35.70 12.25 15.26
C ARG A 762 -35.30 10.79 15.25
N TRP A 763 -34.01 10.53 15.36
CA TRP A 763 -33.41 9.20 15.31
C TRP A 763 -32.87 8.81 16.68
N THR A 764 -32.98 7.53 17.02
CA THR A 764 -32.29 6.96 18.18
C THR A 764 -30.78 6.95 17.97
N THR A 765 -30.04 6.78 19.06
CA THR A 765 -28.60 6.50 19.00
C THR A 765 -28.37 5.18 18.24
N PRO A 766 -27.44 5.13 17.27
CA PRO A 766 -27.13 3.90 16.55
C PRO A 766 -26.67 2.79 17.50
N VAL A 767 -27.11 1.58 17.21
CA VAL A 767 -26.68 0.37 17.91
C VAL A 767 -26.05 -0.59 16.93
N ARG A 768 -25.07 -1.40 17.37
CA ARG A 768 -24.46 -2.41 16.53
C ARG A 768 -25.38 -3.61 16.39
N ALA A 769 -25.69 -3.94 15.14
CA ALA A 769 -26.26 -5.23 14.75
C ALA A 769 -25.16 -6.30 14.78
N ALA A 770 -23.94 -5.94 14.38
CA ALA A 770 -22.76 -6.81 14.39
C ALA A 770 -22.00 -6.75 15.73
N ASN A 771 -21.57 -7.90 16.24
CA ASN A 771 -20.71 -7.96 17.43
C ASN A 771 -19.27 -7.50 17.14
N GLU A 772 -18.81 -7.72 15.92
CA GLU A 772 -17.44 -7.49 15.47
C GLU A 772 -17.39 -6.53 14.27
N SER A 773 -16.19 -6.07 13.89
CA SER A 773 -15.97 -5.19 12.75
C SER A 773 -15.67 -5.95 11.45
N ALA A 774 -16.19 -5.44 10.34
CA ALA A 774 -15.80 -5.87 9.00
C ALA A 774 -14.55 -5.10 8.54
N ARG A 775 -13.57 -5.80 7.95
CA ARG A 775 -12.33 -5.20 7.42
C ARG A 775 -12.39 -5.00 5.91
N ALA A 776 -11.96 -3.83 5.42
CA ALA A 776 -11.96 -3.47 4.00
C ALA A 776 -10.86 -4.14 3.16
N SER A 777 -9.76 -4.58 3.77
CA SER A 777 -8.52 -4.94 3.07
C SER A 777 -8.38 -6.41 2.64
N VAL A 778 -9.42 -7.25 2.80
CA VAL A 778 -9.24 -8.71 2.70
C VAL A 778 -10.23 -9.42 1.78
N LEU A 779 -10.84 -8.73 0.83
CA LEU A 779 -11.84 -9.33 -0.04
C LEU A 779 -11.53 -9.01 -1.50
N TRP A 780 -12.02 -9.85 -2.41
CA TRP A 780 -12.07 -9.66 -3.86
C TRP A 780 -10.96 -10.32 -4.72
N GLU A 781 -10.16 -11.26 -4.21
CA GLU A 781 -9.28 -12.09 -5.07
C GLU A 781 -10.07 -13.24 -5.73
N ASP A 782 -10.81 -14.05 -4.96
CA ASP A 782 -11.58 -15.19 -5.49
C ASP A 782 -12.70 -14.71 -6.45
N ALA A 783 -13.35 -13.56 -6.20
CA ALA A 783 -14.36 -13.01 -7.11
C ALA A 783 -13.74 -12.41 -8.41
N ARG A 784 -12.49 -11.91 -8.34
CA ARG A 784 -11.70 -11.49 -9.52
C ARG A 784 -11.35 -12.68 -10.41
N ILE A 785 -10.97 -13.80 -9.79
CA ILE A 785 -10.64 -15.06 -10.49
C ILE A 785 -11.87 -15.63 -11.20
N TYR A 786 -13.08 -15.49 -10.64
CA TYR A 786 -14.31 -16.09 -11.17
C TYR A 786 -15.26 -15.12 -11.90
N GLY A 787 -14.89 -13.85 -12.09
CA GLY A 787 -15.66 -12.88 -12.90
C GLY A 787 -16.90 -12.28 -12.21
N PHE A 788 -16.99 -12.39 -10.88
CA PHE A 788 -18.19 -12.02 -10.10
C PHE A 788 -18.12 -10.68 -9.36
N GLY A 789 -17.12 -9.85 -9.65
CA GLY A 789 -17.12 -8.46 -9.19
C GLY A 789 -15.72 -7.86 -9.10
N ASP A 790 -15.59 -6.63 -9.60
CA ASP A 790 -14.33 -5.91 -9.75
C ASP A 790 -14.21 -4.70 -8.78
N VAL A 791 -14.79 -4.73 -7.57
CA VAL A 791 -14.89 -3.52 -6.71
C VAL A 791 -14.47 -3.78 -5.27
N ILE A 792 -13.21 -3.51 -4.94
CA ILE A 792 -12.68 -3.55 -3.57
C ILE A 792 -13.56 -2.66 -2.65
N GLY A 793 -14.28 -3.25 -1.68
CA GLY A 793 -15.20 -2.50 -0.82
C GLY A 793 -15.71 -3.26 0.42
N TYR A 794 -16.17 -2.48 1.41
CA TYR A 794 -16.79 -2.93 2.66
C TYR A 794 -18.14 -3.63 2.42
N GLY A 795 -18.18 -4.96 2.58
CA GLY A 795 -19.40 -5.72 2.33
C GLY A 795 -19.97 -5.47 0.93
N SER A 796 -21.14 -6.04 0.65
CA SER A 796 -21.92 -5.74 -0.55
C SER A 796 -23.31 -5.26 -0.11
N TYR A 797 -24.30 -5.20 -1.02
CA TYR A 797 -25.64 -4.68 -0.70
C TYR A 797 -26.22 -5.38 0.53
N PRO A 798 -26.54 -4.65 1.62
CA PRO A 798 -27.18 -5.23 2.79
C PRO A 798 -28.70 -5.34 2.58
N GLY A 799 -29.31 -6.28 3.30
CA GLY A 799 -30.75 -6.50 3.33
C GLY A 799 -31.36 -6.11 4.68
N LEU A 800 -32.61 -5.63 4.67
CA LEU A 800 -33.35 -5.35 5.89
C LEU A 800 -34.85 -5.54 5.68
N VAL A 801 -35.48 -6.30 6.58
CA VAL A 801 -36.93 -6.39 6.73
C VAL A 801 -37.31 -6.27 8.19
N VAL A 802 -38.54 -5.83 8.45
CA VAL A 802 -39.06 -5.63 9.79
C VAL A 802 -40.50 -6.13 9.83
N GLY A 803 -40.82 -6.91 10.86
CA GLY A 803 -42.17 -7.39 11.14
C GLY A 803 -42.35 -7.58 12.63
N ASP A 804 -43.55 -7.30 13.13
CA ASP A 804 -43.93 -7.47 14.54
C ASP A 804 -42.93 -6.84 15.55
N GLY A 805 -42.39 -5.67 15.21
CA GLY A 805 -41.43 -4.94 16.07
C GLY A 805 -40.01 -5.54 16.13
N VAL A 806 -39.72 -6.55 15.30
CA VAL A 806 -38.40 -7.17 15.17
C VAL A 806 -37.84 -6.92 13.77
N ALA A 807 -36.63 -6.39 13.72
CA ALA A 807 -35.86 -6.22 12.48
C ALA A 807 -34.90 -7.38 12.26
N HIS A 808 -34.79 -7.80 11.01
CA HIS A 808 -33.89 -8.84 10.53
C HIS A 808 -32.90 -8.24 9.52
N PRO A 809 -31.88 -7.48 9.99
CA PRO A 809 -30.77 -7.07 9.14
C PRO A 809 -29.97 -8.27 8.66
N MET A 810 -29.59 -8.25 7.38
CA MET A 810 -28.59 -9.16 6.82
C MET A 810 -27.45 -8.35 6.21
N TRP A 811 -26.22 -8.71 6.57
CA TRP A 811 -25.02 -8.05 6.08
C TRP A 811 -23.93 -9.08 5.80
N ILE A 812 -22.91 -8.66 5.06
CA ILE A 812 -21.76 -9.51 4.75
C ILE A 812 -20.62 -9.17 5.70
N ASP A 813 -19.99 -10.22 6.22
CA ASP A 813 -18.92 -10.15 7.21
C ASP A 813 -17.70 -10.98 6.79
N THR A 814 -16.51 -10.57 7.23
CA THR A 814 -15.21 -11.02 6.69
C THR A 814 -14.33 -11.76 7.69
N ARG A 815 -14.93 -12.25 8.78
CA ARG A 815 -14.21 -12.83 9.92
C ARG A 815 -13.57 -14.21 9.68
N GLY A 816 -14.01 -14.97 8.68
CA GLY A 816 -13.66 -16.39 8.46
C GLY A 816 -12.57 -16.65 7.39
N LEU A 817 -11.45 -15.93 7.43
CA LEU A 817 -10.47 -15.92 6.33
C LEU A 817 -9.61 -17.19 6.19
N GLN A 818 -9.42 -17.98 7.25
CA GLN A 818 -8.69 -19.26 7.15
C GLN A 818 -9.45 -20.32 6.31
N GLY A 819 -10.74 -20.10 6.03
CA GLY A 819 -11.58 -21.02 5.26
C GLY A 819 -12.07 -20.49 3.90
N ARG A 820 -11.59 -19.33 3.42
CA ARG A 820 -12.10 -18.63 2.22
C ARG A 820 -13.62 -18.36 2.27
N GLN A 821 -14.14 -17.90 3.42
CA GLN A 821 -15.58 -17.64 3.58
C GLN A 821 -15.85 -16.17 3.89
N GLN A 822 -16.57 -15.50 2.97
CA GLN A 822 -17.44 -14.38 3.36
C GLN A 822 -18.76 -14.99 3.82
N GLU A 823 -19.22 -14.57 4.99
CA GLU A 823 -20.41 -15.14 5.59
C GLU A 823 -21.56 -14.13 5.52
N VAL A 824 -22.72 -14.60 5.06
CA VAL A 824 -23.96 -13.85 5.20
C VAL A 824 -24.38 -13.95 6.66
N MET A 825 -24.28 -12.82 7.37
CA MET A 825 -24.64 -12.70 8.77
C MET A 825 -26.04 -12.11 8.89
N THR A 826 -26.77 -12.57 9.90
CA THR A 826 -28.05 -11.98 10.31
C THR A 826 -28.06 -11.77 11.81
N ALA A 827 -28.91 -10.85 12.26
CA ALA A 827 -29.24 -10.67 13.67
C ALA A 827 -30.72 -10.38 13.83
N ASN A 828 -31.22 -10.57 15.06
CA ASN A 828 -32.54 -10.11 15.47
C ASN A 828 -32.38 -8.84 16.32
N LEU A 829 -33.02 -7.76 15.90
CA LEU A 829 -33.04 -6.48 16.62
C LEU A 829 -34.47 -6.13 17.01
N SER A 830 -34.76 -6.08 18.31
CA SER A 830 -36.07 -5.63 18.79
C SER A 830 -36.09 -4.11 18.98
N ALA A 831 -37.24 -3.47 18.72
CA ALA A 831 -37.41 -2.04 18.97
C ALA A 831 -37.02 -1.65 20.43
N LYS A 832 -37.40 -2.51 21.39
CA LYS A 832 -37.07 -2.37 22.81
C LYS A 832 -35.55 -2.38 23.07
N ALA A 833 -34.79 -3.19 22.33
CA ALA A 833 -33.33 -3.25 22.48
C ALA A 833 -32.63 -1.97 22.00
N ILE A 834 -33.23 -1.22 21.07
CA ILE A 834 -32.67 0.04 20.53
C ILE A 834 -33.05 1.25 21.41
N GLY A 835 -34.06 1.11 22.28
CA GLY A 835 -34.54 2.16 23.17
C GLY A 835 -35.65 2.99 22.53
N SER A 836 -36.73 2.32 22.11
CA SER A 836 -38.02 2.95 21.78
C SER A 836 -38.76 3.41 23.03
#